data_AF-A0AAD3MQ44-F1
#
_entry.id   AF-A0AAD3MQ44-F1
#
_cell.length_a   1.000
_cell.length_b   1.000
_cell.length_c   1.000
_cell.angle_alpha   90.00
_cell.angle_beta   90.00
_cell.angle_gamma   90.00
#
_symmetry.space_group_name_H-M   'P 1'
#
loop_
_entity.id
_entity.type
_entity.pdbx_description
1 polymer ?
#
loop_
_entity_poly.entity_id
_entity_poly.type
_entity_poly.pdbx_seq_one_letter_code
_entity_poly.pdbx_strand_id
1 'polypeptide(L)'
;MVALSLKICVRQCNVVKTMQFEPSTAVYDACRIIRERVPEAQTGQASDYGLFLSDEDPRKGIWLESGRTLDYYMLRNGDILEYKKKQRPQKIKMLDGAVKTIMVDDSKTVGELLVTICSRIGITNYEEYSLIQETVEEKKEDGMGTLKKDRTLLRDERKMEKLKAKLHTDDDLNWLDHSRTFREQGVDENETLLLRRKFFYSDQNVDSRDPVQLNLLYVQARDDILNGSHPVSFDKACEFGGIQAQIQFGPHIEHKHKPGFLDLKEFLPKEYIKQRGAEKKIFQEHKNCGEMTEIEAKVKYVKLARSLRTYGVSFFLVKEKMKSKNKLVPRLLGITKESVMRVDEKTKDVVQEWPLTTVKRWAASPKSFTLDFGEYQESYYSVQTTEGEQISQLIAGYIDIILKKKQSKDRFGLEGDEESTMLEESVSPKKSTILQQQFNRVGRVEHGSVALPGVIRSGSIGTESLSMGTMPSAQQQITMGQMHRGHMPPLSSAQQALMGTINTSMQAVQKAQIDLGEVDNLPPLGQDMASKVWIQNKMDESKHEIHSQVDAITAGTASVVNLTAGDPTDTDYTAVGCAITTISSNLTEMSKGVKLLAALMEDDVGGGNDLMKAARTLAGAVSDLLKAVEPASGE
;
A
#
# COMPACT_ATOMS: atom_id res chain seq x y z
N MET A 1 5.69 25.88 32.34
CA MET A 1 4.90 25.24 31.27
C MET A 1 5.44 25.79 29.96
N VAL A 2 6.06 24.97 29.11
CA VAL A 2 6.67 25.43 27.85
C VAL A 2 5.55 25.60 26.83
N ALA A 3 5.19 26.84 26.51
CA ALA A 3 4.16 27.14 25.53
C ALA A 3 4.75 27.11 24.12
N LEU A 4 4.03 26.50 23.19
CA LEU A 4 4.33 26.48 21.77
C LEU A 4 3.65 27.68 21.11
N SER A 5 4.45 28.61 20.56
CA SER A 5 3.96 29.80 19.88
C SER A 5 3.91 29.57 18.38
N LEU A 6 2.70 29.39 17.83
CA LEU A 6 2.47 29.09 16.42
C LEU A 6 1.80 30.27 15.71
N LYS A 7 2.11 30.45 14.43
CA LYS A 7 1.43 31.42 13.56
C LYS A 7 0.30 30.71 12.83
N ILE A 8 -0.94 31.05 13.16
CA ILE A 8 -2.13 30.48 12.51
C ILE A 8 -2.53 31.36 11.35
N CYS A 9 -2.44 30.84 10.13
CA CYS A 9 -2.86 31.48 8.90
C CYS A 9 -4.29 31.03 8.53
N VAL A 10 -5.26 31.92 8.58
CA VAL A 10 -6.62 31.66 8.06
C VAL A 10 -6.62 32.00 6.57
N ARG A 11 -6.38 30.98 5.74
CA ARG A 11 -6.11 31.13 4.29
C ARG A 11 -7.23 31.83 3.51
N GLN A 12 -8.48 31.75 3.99
CA GLN A 12 -9.63 32.39 3.33
C GLN A 12 -9.61 33.92 3.43
N CYS A 13 -8.93 34.46 4.44
CA CYS A 13 -8.87 35.90 4.70
C CYS A 13 -7.43 36.45 4.70
N ASN A 14 -6.42 35.60 4.41
CA ASN A 14 -4.99 35.94 4.52
C ASN A 14 -4.61 36.56 5.87
N VAL A 15 -5.28 36.16 6.95
CA VAL A 15 -5.03 36.66 8.31
C VAL A 15 -4.07 35.71 9.01
N VAL A 16 -2.95 36.25 9.51
CA VAL A 16 -1.99 35.50 10.32
C VAL A 16 -2.07 36.00 11.76
N LYS A 17 -2.39 35.11 12.70
CA LYS A 17 -2.42 35.41 14.14
C LYS A 17 -1.47 34.48 14.88
N THR A 18 -0.59 35.06 15.70
CA THR A 18 0.26 34.28 16.60
C THR A 18 -0.54 33.84 17.81
N MET A 19 -0.55 32.54 18.08
CA MET A 19 -1.30 31.91 19.16
C MET A 19 -0.37 31.01 19.97
N GLN A 20 -0.67 30.85 21.26
CA GLN A 20 0.09 29.99 22.15
C GLN A 20 -0.76 28.77 22.50
N PHE A 21 -0.16 27.59 22.35
CA PHE A 21 -0.75 26.29 22.65
C PHE A 21 0.16 25.51 23.58
N GLU A 22 -0.37 24.55 24.33
CA GLU A 22 0.45 23.55 24.99
C GLU A 22 0.89 22.51 23.94
N PRO A 23 2.14 21.98 23.99
CA PRO A 23 2.59 20.95 23.04
C PRO A 23 1.67 19.71 23.00
N SER A 24 1.12 19.34 24.16
CA SER A 24 0.16 18.24 24.33
C SER A 24 -1.27 18.57 23.93
N THR A 25 -1.55 19.76 23.39
CA THR A 25 -2.90 20.13 22.94
C THR A 25 -3.29 19.24 21.76
N ALA A 26 -4.46 18.60 21.84
CA ALA A 26 -5.00 17.85 20.71
C ALA A 26 -5.34 18.81 19.54
N VAL A 27 -5.13 18.36 18.31
CA VAL A 27 -5.41 19.15 17.10
C VAL A 27 -6.89 19.59 17.04
N TYR A 28 -7.81 18.75 17.52
CA TYR A 28 -9.22 19.11 17.68
C TYR A 28 -9.42 20.32 18.60
N ASP A 29 -8.80 20.31 19.78
CA ASP A 29 -8.89 21.42 20.73
C ASP A 29 -8.19 22.68 20.19
N ALA A 30 -7.06 22.51 19.50
CA ALA A 30 -6.38 23.61 18.82
C ALA A 30 -7.30 24.28 17.77
N CYS A 31 -8.00 23.48 16.96
CA CYS A 31 -9.01 23.99 16.02
C CYS A 31 -10.14 24.74 16.75
N ARG A 32 -10.64 24.22 17.89
CA ARG A 32 -11.68 24.89 18.69
C ARG A 32 -11.20 26.26 19.19
N ILE A 33 -10.01 26.31 19.77
CA ILE A 33 -9.40 27.54 20.30
C ILE A 33 -9.20 28.58 19.18
N ILE A 34 -8.80 28.14 17.98
CA ILE A 34 -8.67 29.02 16.81
C ILE A 34 -10.02 29.62 16.43
N ARG A 35 -11.08 28.82 16.36
CA ARG A 35 -12.43 29.33 16.04
C ARG A 35 -12.98 30.29 17.11
N GLU A 36 -12.65 30.08 18.38
CA GLU A 36 -13.08 30.96 19.46
C GLU A 36 -12.36 32.32 19.43
N ARG A 37 -11.06 32.32 19.09
CA ARG A 37 -10.21 33.52 19.16
C ARG A 37 -10.07 34.28 17.83
N VAL A 38 -10.39 33.64 16.72
CA VAL A 38 -10.24 34.19 15.37
C VAL A 38 -11.61 34.26 14.70
N PRO A 39 -12.27 35.45 14.65
CA PRO A 39 -13.58 35.60 14.02
C PRO A 39 -13.61 35.11 12.57
N GLU A 40 -12.52 35.29 11.84
CA GLU A 40 -12.35 34.86 10.46
C GLU A 40 -12.40 33.32 10.29
N ALA A 41 -12.11 32.57 11.36
CA ALA A 41 -12.15 31.11 11.38
C ALA A 41 -13.55 30.55 11.72
N GLN A 42 -14.54 31.39 12.02
CA GLN A 42 -15.91 30.96 12.35
C GLN A 42 -16.79 30.66 11.13
N THR A 43 -16.25 30.81 9.92
CA THR A 43 -16.96 30.52 8.67
C THR A 43 -17.26 29.02 8.53
N GLY A 44 -18.49 28.65 8.20
CA GLY A 44 -18.91 27.25 7.98
C GLY A 44 -18.89 26.37 9.23
N GLN A 45 -19.06 25.04 9.03
CA GLN A 45 -19.02 24.06 10.12
C GLN A 45 -17.57 23.69 10.46
N ALA A 46 -17.27 23.41 11.73
CA ALA A 46 -15.92 23.07 12.17
C ALA A 46 -15.37 21.79 11.50
N SER A 47 -16.23 20.85 11.12
CA SER A 47 -15.88 19.60 10.43
C SER A 47 -15.29 19.82 9.04
N ASP A 48 -15.64 20.93 8.38
CA ASP A 48 -15.18 21.23 7.03
C ASP A 48 -13.77 21.82 6.98
N TYR A 49 -13.18 22.07 8.16
CA TYR A 49 -11.88 22.72 8.32
C TYR A 49 -10.91 21.83 9.08
N GLY A 50 -9.63 22.10 8.90
CA GLY A 50 -8.55 21.48 9.65
C GLY A 50 -7.33 22.36 9.68
N LEU A 51 -6.32 21.90 10.43
CA LEU A 51 -4.99 22.47 10.39
C LEU A 51 -4.18 21.76 9.31
N PHE A 52 -3.49 22.55 8.51
CA PHE A 52 -2.67 22.11 7.40
C PHE A 52 -1.27 22.70 7.56
N LEU A 53 -0.25 21.85 7.50
CA LEU A 53 1.14 22.24 7.45
C LEU A 53 1.58 22.28 6.00
N SER A 54 1.87 23.48 5.49
CA SER A 54 2.36 23.69 4.14
C SER A 54 3.84 23.32 4.02
N ASP A 55 4.23 22.76 2.87
CA ASP A 55 5.61 22.49 2.49
C ASP A 55 5.93 23.25 1.17
N GLU A 56 7.21 23.38 0.80
CA GLU A 56 7.60 23.95 -0.49
C GLU A 56 7.07 23.11 -1.66
N ASP A 57 7.01 21.79 -1.48
CA ASP A 57 6.34 20.87 -2.39
C ASP A 57 4.87 20.71 -1.96
N PRO A 58 3.88 21.13 -2.78
CA PRO A 58 2.47 20.96 -2.48
C PRO A 58 2.03 19.51 -2.22
N ARG A 59 2.82 18.53 -2.68
CA ARG A 59 2.58 17.08 -2.48
C ARG A 59 2.95 16.61 -1.09
N LYS A 60 3.83 17.33 -0.39
CA LYS A 60 4.31 17.01 0.96
C LYS A 60 3.55 17.74 2.05
N GLY A 61 2.61 18.62 1.70
CA GLY A 61 1.77 19.30 2.69
C GLY A 61 0.86 18.33 3.44
N ILE A 62 0.77 18.48 4.76
CA ILE A 62 0.17 17.50 5.66
C ILE A 62 -1.07 18.08 6.34
N TRP A 63 -2.17 17.33 6.35
CA TRP A 63 -3.32 17.62 7.19
C TRP A 63 -3.12 17.01 8.58
N LEU A 64 -3.27 17.82 9.62
CA LEU A 64 -3.12 17.36 11.00
C LEU A 64 -4.38 16.57 11.42
N GLU A 65 -4.16 15.39 11.99
CA GLU A 65 -5.21 14.48 12.47
C GLU A 65 -5.81 15.01 13.77
N SER A 66 -7.13 15.08 13.85
CA SER A 66 -7.83 15.67 15.00
C SER A 66 -7.55 14.97 16.34
N GLY A 67 -7.22 13.67 16.32
CA GLY A 67 -6.89 12.88 17.52
C GLY A 67 -5.42 12.90 17.94
N ARG A 68 -4.53 13.51 17.14
CA ARG A 68 -3.11 13.67 17.47
C ARG A 68 -2.87 14.98 18.24
N THR A 69 -1.76 15.04 18.95
CA THR A 69 -1.27 16.23 19.65
C THR A 69 -0.40 17.07 18.73
N LEU A 70 -0.22 18.36 19.04
CA LEU A 70 0.60 19.27 18.22
C LEU A 70 2.09 18.89 18.22
N ASP A 71 2.60 18.35 19.32
CA ASP A 71 4.00 17.88 19.45
C ASP A 71 4.34 16.68 18.56
N TYR A 72 3.36 15.83 18.21
CA TYR A 72 3.53 14.71 17.29
C TYR A 72 4.09 15.15 15.93
N TYR A 73 3.73 16.36 15.50
CA TYR A 73 4.16 16.94 14.23
C TYR A 73 5.48 17.71 14.32
N MET A 74 6.19 17.63 15.46
CA MET A 74 7.49 18.27 15.69
C MET A 74 7.49 19.78 15.44
N LEU A 75 6.36 20.43 15.72
CA LEU A 75 6.17 21.87 15.55
C LEU A 75 7.06 22.66 16.52
N ARG A 76 7.62 23.77 16.03
CA ARG A 76 8.51 24.67 16.76
C ARG A 76 7.90 26.06 16.87
N ASN A 77 8.46 26.85 17.79
CA ASN A 77 8.08 28.24 17.96
C ASN A 77 8.33 29.04 16.67
N GLY A 78 7.28 29.69 16.17
CA GLY A 78 7.31 30.48 14.93
C GLY A 78 6.80 29.75 13.70
N ASP A 79 6.58 28.43 13.77
CA ASP A 79 6.04 27.64 12.66
C ASP A 79 4.63 28.13 12.29
N ILE A 80 4.29 27.96 11.00
CA ILE A 80 3.04 28.44 10.42
C ILE A 80 2.12 27.24 10.16
N LEU A 81 0.90 27.29 10.70
CA LEU A 81 -0.16 26.35 10.38
C LEU A 81 -1.30 27.08 9.65
N GLU A 82 -1.79 26.49 8.56
CA GLU A 82 -2.95 26.99 7.84
C GLU A 82 -4.24 26.41 8.43
N TYR A 83 -5.17 27.27 8.88
CA TYR A 83 -6.55 26.87 9.11
C TYR A 83 -7.29 26.92 7.77
N LYS A 84 -7.43 25.75 7.14
CA LYS A 84 -7.87 25.61 5.74
C LYS A 84 -9.13 24.75 5.65
N LYS A 85 -9.99 25.07 4.67
CA LYS A 85 -11.13 24.23 4.30
C LYS A 85 -10.64 22.93 3.64
N LYS A 86 -11.09 21.79 4.15
CA LYS A 86 -10.74 20.45 3.65
C LYS A 86 -11.41 20.12 2.33
N GLN A 87 -12.62 20.63 2.12
CA GLN A 87 -13.42 20.37 0.92
C GLN A 87 -12.85 21.12 -0.28
N ARG A 88 -12.39 20.38 -1.29
CA ARG A 88 -11.94 20.88 -2.60
C ARG A 88 -12.82 20.33 -3.74
N PRO A 89 -13.05 21.09 -4.83
CA PRO A 89 -13.71 20.54 -6.01
C PRO A 89 -12.76 19.58 -6.75
N GLN A 90 -13.28 18.45 -7.21
CA GLN A 90 -12.55 17.52 -8.09
C GLN A 90 -13.41 17.17 -9.30
N LYS A 91 -12.84 17.22 -10.51
CA LYS A 91 -13.52 16.80 -11.74
C LYS A 91 -13.38 15.29 -11.91
N ILE A 92 -14.51 14.59 -12.00
CA ILE A 92 -14.58 13.15 -12.23
C ILE A 92 -15.34 12.91 -13.53
N LYS A 93 -14.69 12.22 -14.48
CA LYS A 93 -15.28 11.72 -15.71
C LYS A 93 -15.94 10.37 -15.44
N MET A 94 -17.21 10.28 -15.77
CA MET A 94 -18.07 9.13 -15.55
C MET A 94 -17.97 8.12 -16.70
N LEU A 95 -18.53 6.92 -16.50
CA LEU A 95 -18.57 5.86 -17.53
C LEU A 95 -19.35 6.25 -18.79
N ASP A 96 -20.34 7.14 -18.67
CA ASP A 96 -21.10 7.70 -19.79
C ASP A 96 -20.36 8.82 -20.54
N GLY A 97 -19.14 9.14 -20.12
CA GLY A 97 -18.31 10.23 -20.66
C GLY A 97 -18.60 11.61 -20.08
N ALA A 98 -19.62 11.78 -19.22
CA ALA A 98 -19.93 13.06 -18.60
C ALA A 98 -18.90 13.42 -17.51
N VAL A 99 -18.47 14.68 -17.47
CA VAL A 99 -17.58 15.19 -16.41
C VAL A 99 -18.41 15.90 -15.34
N LYS A 100 -18.39 15.39 -14.10
CA LYS A 100 -19.04 16.03 -12.95
C LYS A 100 -18.00 16.57 -11.98
N THR A 101 -18.26 17.75 -11.41
CA THR A 101 -17.43 18.32 -10.34
C THR A 101 -18.02 17.92 -8.99
N ILE A 102 -17.24 17.22 -8.17
CA ILE A 102 -17.65 16.67 -6.88
C ILE A 102 -16.77 17.28 -5.78
N MET A 103 -17.39 17.78 -4.71
CA MET A 103 -16.65 18.25 -3.53
C MET A 103 -16.11 17.06 -2.74
N VAL A 104 -14.79 16.98 -2.59
CA VAL A 104 -14.07 15.91 -1.90
C VAL A 104 -13.21 16.46 -0.76
N ASP A 105 -12.98 15.66 0.28
CA ASP A 105 -12.12 16.04 1.41
C ASP A 105 -10.64 15.75 1.07
N ASP A 106 -9.81 16.80 0.98
CA ASP A 106 -8.39 16.70 0.63
C ASP A 106 -7.54 15.95 1.67
N SER A 107 -8.05 15.76 2.89
CA SER A 107 -7.38 15.01 3.95
C SER A 107 -7.66 13.50 3.90
N LYS A 108 -8.58 13.06 3.05
CA LYS A 108 -9.05 11.68 2.97
C LYS A 108 -8.32 10.90 1.88
N THR A 109 -8.17 9.59 2.10
CA THR A 109 -7.54 8.71 1.12
C THR A 109 -8.46 8.48 -0.08
N VAL A 110 -7.89 8.09 -1.23
CA VAL A 110 -8.68 7.79 -2.43
C VAL A 110 -9.73 6.71 -2.14
N GLY A 111 -9.42 5.71 -1.30
CA GLY A 111 -10.39 4.69 -0.89
C GLY A 111 -11.60 5.25 -0.14
N GLU A 112 -11.40 6.17 0.81
CA GLU A 112 -12.50 6.83 1.52
C GLU A 112 -13.29 7.78 0.61
N LEU A 113 -12.60 8.45 -0.32
CA LEU A 113 -13.22 9.36 -1.28
C LEU A 113 -14.09 8.63 -2.30
N LEU A 114 -13.70 7.43 -2.72
CA LEU A 114 -14.50 6.57 -3.61
C LEU A 114 -15.89 6.28 -3.03
N VAL A 115 -15.99 6.04 -1.72
CA VAL A 115 -17.30 5.84 -1.05
C VAL A 115 -18.20 7.07 -1.27
N THR A 116 -17.65 8.26 -1.07
CA THR A 116 -18.38 9.53 -1.21
C THR A 116 -18.74 9.83 -2.66
N ILE A 117 -17.81 9.61 -3.58
CA ILE A 117 -17.98 9.83 -5.02
C ILE A 117 -19.06 8.90 -5.56
N CYS A 118 -18.92 7.59 -5.34
CA CYS A 118 -19.85 6.57 -5.82
C CYS A 118 -21.26 6.75 -5.22
N SER A 119 -21.36 7.03 -3.91
CA SER A 119 -22.67 7.27 -3.26
C SER A 119 -23.40 8.48 -3.84
N ARG A 120 -22.69 9.56 -4.20
CA ARG A 120 -23.31 10.74 -4.84
C ARG A 120 -23.75 10.49 -6.29
N ILE A 121 -23.15 9.51 -6.95
CA ILE A 121 -23.50 9.13 -8.33
C ILE A 121 -24.61 8.07 -8.34
N GLY A 122 -24.84 7.37 -7.23
CA GLY A 122 -25.81 6.27 -7.12
C GLY A 122 -25.21 4.89 -7.36
N ILE A 123 -23.87 4.75 -7.27
CA ILE A 123 -23.17 3.47 -7.38
C ILE A 123 -23.05 2.87 -5.97
N THR A 124 -23.68 1.72 -5.75
CA THR A 124 -23.73 1.04 -4.45
C THR A 124 -22.52 0.12 -4.21
N ASN A 125 -21.95 -0.46 -5.28
CA ASN A 125 -20.78 -1.34 -5.26
C ASN A 125 -19.46 -0.56 -5.42
N TYR A 126 -19.23 0.47 -4.61
CA TYR A 126 -18.04 1.34 -4.74
C TYR A 126 -16.70 0.60 -4.61
N GLU A 127 -16.67 -0.54 -3.91
CA GLU A 127 -15.48 -1.39 -3.73
C GLU A 127 -14.96 -1.97 -5.05
N GLU A 128 -15.80 -2.00 -6.08
CA GLU A 128 -15.44 -2.49 -7.41
C GLU A 128 -14.85 -1.42 -8.32
N TYR A 129 -14.89 -0.15 -7.91
CA TYR A 129 -14.45 0.99 -8.70
C TYR A 129 -13.16 1.60 -8.16
N SER A 130 -12.41 2.22 -9.05
CA SER A 130 -11.23 3.00 -8.74
C SER A 130 -11.14 4.21 -9.66
N LEU A 131 -10.24 5.13 -9.33
CA LEU A 131 -9.93 6.30 -10.13
C LEU A 131 -8.63 6.11 -10.91
N ILE A 132 -8.61 6.64 -12.13
CA ILE A 132 -7.45 6.70 -13.01
C ILE A 132 -7.13 8.17 -13.24
N GLN A 133 -5.85 8.52 -13.15
CA GLN A 133 -5.36 9.83 -13.55
C GLN A 133 -5.10 9.81 -15.07
N GLU A 134 -5.94 10.48 -15.85
CA GLU A 134 -5.72 10.62 -17.30
C GLU A 134 -4.51 11.54 -17.53
N THR A 135 -3.34 10.98 -17.81
CA THR A 135 -2.22 11.76 -18.35
C THR A 135 -2.52 12.08 -19.81
N VAL A 136 -2.71 13.36 -20.13
CA VAL A 136 -2.68 13.82 -21.52
C VAL A 136 -1.25 13.64 -22.00
N GLU A 137 -1.00 12.67 -22.88
CA GLU A 137 0.31 12.48 -23.49
C GLU A 137 0.71 13.73 -24.30
N GLU A 138 1.48 14.63 -23.70
CA GLU A 138 2.39 15.47 -24.48
C GLU A 138 3.45 14.55 -25.07
N LYS A 139 3.42 14.39 -26.40
CA LYS A 139 4.42 13.66 -27.18
C LYS A 139 5.81 14.14 -26.78
N LYS A 140 6.53 13.36 -25.97
CA LYS A 140 7.97 13.57 -25.78
C LYS A 140 8.67 13.20 -27.09
N GLU A 141 9.33 14.19 -27.70
CA GLU A 141 10.31 13.94 -28.75
C GLU A 141 11.42 13.03 -28.21
N ASP A 142 11.72 11.98 -28.98
CA ASP A 142 12.75 10.99 -28.68
C ASP A 142 14.15 11.62 -28.62
N GLY A 143 14.62 11.92 -27.40
CA GLY A 143 16.01 12.28 -27.12
C GLY A 143 16.92 11.06 -27.17
N MET A 144 17.68 10.90 -28.26
CA MET A 144 18.69 9.87 -28.46
C MET A 144 19.88 10.06 -27.51
N GLY A 145 19.94 9.30 -26.41
CA GLY A 145 21.10 9.18 -25.54
C GLY A 145 21.93 7.92 -25.84
N THR A 146 23.16 8.09 -26.32
CA THR A 146 24.11 6.99 -26.61
C THR A 146 24.95 6.63 -25.39
N LEU A 147 24.59 5.56 -24.67
CA LEU A 147 25.49 4.85 -23.76
C LEU A 147 25.43 3.34 -24.04
N LYS A 148 26.62 2.75 -24.26
CA LYS A 148 26.82 1.36 -24.66
C LYS A 148 26.42 0.41 -23.53
N LYS A 149 25.17 -0.06 -23.55
CA LYS A 149 24.74 -1.29 -22.86
C LYS A 149 24.76 -2.47 -23.84
N ASP A 150 24.98 -3.67 -23.32
CA ASP A 150 25.18 -4.90 -24.08
C ASP A 150 24.09 -5.14 -25.15
N ARG A 151 24.50 -5.35 -26.41
CA ARG A 151 23.62 -5.34 -27.61
C ARG A 151 22.51 -6.42 -27.60
N THR A 152 22.66 -7.47 -26.79
CA THR A 152 21.71 -8.58 -26.69
C THR A 152 20.58 -8.30 -25.70
N LEU A 153 20.86 -7.69 -24.54
CA LEU A 153 19.85 -7.34 -23.53
C LEU A 153 18.89 -6.25 -24.02
N LEU A 154 19.42 -5.23 -24.73
CA LEU A 154 18.63 -4.17 -25.37
C LEU A 154 17.65 -4.70 -26.42
N ARG A 155 17.97 -5.81 -27.09
CA ARG A 155 17.09 -6.40 -28.11
C ARG A 155 15.90 -7.11 -27.46
N ASP A 156 16.10 -7.77 -26.33
CA ASP A 156 15.04 -8.46 -25.59
C ASP A 156 14.17 -7.50 -24.77
N GLU A 157 14.74 -6.40 -24.25
CA GLU A 157 13.97 -5.29 -23.66
C GLU A 157 13.07 -4.62 -24.71
N ARG A 158 13.62 -4.19 -25.85
CA ARG A 158 12.82 -3.59 -26.94
C ARG A 158 11.75 -4.53 -27.50
N LYS A 159 12.02 -5.84 -27.51
CA LYS A 159 11.05 -6.83 -27.97
C LYS A 159 9.90 -6.99 -26.97
N MET A 160 10.18 -6.86 -25.67
CA MET A 160 9.16 -6.84 -24.63
C MET A 160 8.36 -5.56 -24.59
N GLU A 161 8.98 -4.39 -24.71
CA GLU A 161 8.21 -3.14 -24.86
C GLU A 161 7.27 -3.23 -26.06
N LYS A 162 7.75 -3.77 -27.19
CA LYS A 162 6.91 -4.01 -28.36
C LYS A 162 5.83 -5.09 -28.15
N LEU A 163 5.99 -5.98 -27.19
CA LEU A 163 5.00 -7.02 -26.88
C LEU A 163 3.98 -6.50 -25.86
N LYS A 164 4.44 -5.81 -24.83
CA LYS A 164 3.67 -5.02 -23.86
C LYS A 164 2.76 -4.02 -24.56
N ALA A 165 3.32 -3.20 -25.45
CA ALA A 165 2.57 -2.25 -26.28
C ALA A 165 1.59 -2.90 -27.27
N LYS A 166 1.74 -4.21 -27.57
CA LYS A 166 0.80 -4.95 -28.43
C LYS A 166 -0.31 -5.65 -27.65
N LEU A 167 0.02 -6.15 -26.45
CA LEU A 167 -0.89 -6.89 -25.58
C LEU A 167 -1.76 -5.96 -24.74
N HIS A 168 -1.34 -4.69 -24.53
CA HIS A 168 -2.10 -3.71 -23.72
C HIS A 168 -2.67 -4.37 -22.47
N THR A 169 -1.76 -4.97 -21.70
CA THR A 169 -2.01 -5.28 -20.31
C THR A 169 -2.43 -3.98 -19.59
N ASP A 170 -3.07 -4.06 -18.42
CA ASP A 170 -3.68 -2.92 -17.69
C ASP A 170 -2.73 -1.72 -17.37
N ASP A 171 -1.48 -1.87 -17.80
CA ASP A 171 -0.30 -1.00 -17.77
C ASP A 171 -0.47 0.44 -18.24
N ASP A 172 -1.45 0.75 -19.10
CA ASP A 172 -1.66 2.12 -19.60
C ASP A 172 -2.61 2.95 -18.71
N LEU A 173 -3.20 2.33 -17.68
CA LEU A 173 -4.12 3.00 -16.78
C LEU A 173 -3.38 3.40 -15.50
N ASN A 174 -3.10 4.70 -15.35
CA ASN A 174 -2.47 5.26 -14.16
C ASN A 174 -3.47 5.27 -12.97
N TRP A 175 -3.73 4.07 -12.42
CA TRP A 175 -4.61 3.87 -11.28
C TRP A 175 -4.07 4.56 -10.04
N LEU A 176 -4.95 5.22 -9.29
CA LEU A 176 -4.60 5.82 -8.01
C LEU A 176 -4.54 4.77 -6.90
N ASP A 177 -3.56 4.92 -6.01
CA ASP A 177 -3.41 4.16 -4.78
C ASP A 177 -4.52 4.56 -3.79
N HIS A 178 -5.25 3.57 -3.28
CA HIS A 178 -6.39 3.77 -2.39
C HIS A 178 -5.96 4.10 -0.96
N SER A 179 -4.72 3.80 -0.59
CA SER A 179 -4.17 4.03 0.75
C SER A 179 -3.66 5.46 0.95
N ARG A 180 -3.48 6.21 -0.15
CA ARG A 180 -2.91 7.56 -0.16
C ARG A 180 -3.96 8.60 -0.53
N THR A 181 -3.71 9.85 -0.20
CA THR A 181 -4.53 11.00 -0.60
C THR A 181 -4.26 11.40 -2.06
N PHE A 182 -5.13 12.22 -2.65
CA PHE A 182 -4.87 12.81 -3.97
C PHE A 182 -3.59 13.66 -3.99
N ARG A 183 -3.36 14.44 -2.93
CA ARG A 183 -2.22 15.37 -2.80
C ARG A 183 -0.89 14.65 -2.83
N GLU A 184 -0.75 13.59 -2.04
CA GLU A 184 0.47 12.78 -1.94
C GLU A 184 0.82 12.08 -3.26
N GLN A 185 -0.18 11.80 -4.09
CA GLN A 185 -0.04 11.19 -5.41
C GLN A 185 0.15 12.23 -6.53
N GLY A 186 0.16 13.52 -6.20
CA GLY A 186 0.39 14.60 -7.17
C GLY A 186 -0.82 14.92 -8.05
N VAL A 187 -2.03 14.53 -7.64
CA VAL A 187 -3.27 14.87 -8.35
C VAL A 187 -3.70 16.29 -7.99
N ASP A 188 -3.60 17.18 -8.98
CA ASP A 188 -3.96 18.59 -8.82
C ASP A 188 -5.49 18.81 -8.85
N GLU A 189 -5.95 19.92 -8.28
CA GLU A 189 -7.39 20.24 -8.13
C GLU A 189 -8.08 20.46 -9.47
N ASN A 190 -7.32 20.82 -10.50
CA ASN A 190 -7.83 21.09 -11.85
C ASN A 190 -7.87 19.86 -12.77
N GLU A 191 -7.22 18.76 -12.38
CA GLU A 191 -7.15 17.53 -13.17
C GLU A 191 -8.51 16.80 -13.22
N THR A 192 -8.75 16.07 -14.30
CA THR A 192 -9.95 15.24 -14.44
C THR A 192 -9.55 13.78 -14.25
N LEU A 193 -10.20 13.11 -13.29
CA LEU A 193 -9.99 11.69 -13.03
C LEU A 193 -11.07 10.86 -13.70
N LEU A 194 -10.71 9.69 -14.23
CA LEU A 194 -11.65 8.75 -14.82
C LEU A 194 -12.10 7.74 -13.76
N LEU A 195 -13.41 7.64 -13.53
CA LEU A 195 -14.00 6.58 -12.73
C LEU A 195 -14.14 5.31 -13.59
N ARG A 196 -13.47 4.23 -13.21
CA ARG A 196 -13.53 2.95 -13.91
C ARG A 196 -13.65 1.81 -12.92
N ARG A 197 -14.34 0.75 -13.32
CA ARG A 197 -14.42 -0.49 -12.54
C ARG A 197 -13.05 -1.19 -12.57
N LYS A 198 -12.52 -1.52 -11.39
CA LYS A 198 -11.23 -2.20 -11.18
C LYS A 198 -11.41 -3.65 -10.72
N PHE A 199 -12.46 -3.94 -9.95
CA PHE A 199 -12.72 -5.29 -9.43
C PHE A 199 -14.06 -5.84 -9.94
N PHE A 200 -14.10 -7.12 -10.29
CA PHE A 200 -15.29 -7.80 -10.81
C PHE A 200 -15.77 -8.85 -9.79
N TYR A 201 -16.67 -8.47 -8.89
CA TYR A 201 -17.12 -9.36 -7.79
C TYR A 201 -18.59 -9.80 -7.93
N SER A 202 -19.49 -8.91 -8.35
CA SER A 202 -20.95 -9.08 -8.25
C SER A 202 -21.72 -9.12 -9.59
N ASP A 203 -21.16 -9.75 -10.63
CA ASP A 203 -21.76 -9.70 -11.98
C ASP A 203 -23.05 -10.53 -12.18
N GLN A 204 -23.74 -11.05 -11.18
CA GLN A 204 -24.52 -12.29 -11.36
C GLN A 204 -25.65 -12.30 -12.42
N ASN A 205 -26.26 -11.20 -12.90
CA ASN A 205 -27.29 -11.28 -13.95
C ASN A 205 -27.14 -10.24 -15.08
N VAL A 206 -27.09 -10.68 -16.35
CA VAL A 206 -27.29 -9.82 -17.54
C VAL A 206 -28.78 -9.80 -17.82
N ASP A 207 -29.49 -8.75 -17.41
CA ASP A 207 -30.91 -8.60 -17.70
C ASP A 207 -31.12 -7.95 -19.07
N SER A 208 -31.81 -8.63 -19.98
CA SER A 208 -32.18 -8.07 -21.29
C SER A 208 -33.33 -7.07 -21.22
N ARG A 209 -34.00 -6.94 -20.06
CA ARG A 209 -35.12 -6.02 -19.83
C ARG A 209 -34.66 -4.58 -19.58
N ASP A 210 -33.39 -4.38 -19.21
CA ASP A 210 -32.76 -3.05 -19.10
C ASP A 210 -31.73 -2.83 -20.24
N PRO A 211 -32.14 -2.18 -21.35
CA PRO A 211 -31.25 -1.93 -22.48
C PRO A 211 -30.11 -0.94 -22.16
N VAL A 212 -30.25 -0.09 -21.13
CA VAL A 212 -29.21 0.87 -20.74
C VAL A 212 -28.10 0.14 -19.99
N GLN A 213 -28.46 -0.67 -18.99
CA GLN A 213 -27.50 -1.48 -18.24
C GLN A 213 -26.79 -2.48 -19.16
N LEU A 214 -27.53 -3.15 -20.03
CA LEU A 214 -26.95 -4.08 -21.02
C LEU A 214 -25.96 -3.37 -21.95
N ASN A 215 -26.28 -2.15 -22.40
CA ASN A 215 -25.37 -1.39 -23.25
C ASN A 215 -24.07 -1.01 -22.53
N LEU A 216 -24.15 -0.62 -21.25
CA LEU A 216 -22.97 -0.33 -20.44
C LEU A 216 -22.07 -1.57 -20.27
N LEU A 217 -22.66 -2.73 -19.97
CA LEU A 217 -21.93 -4.00 -19.88
C LEU A 217 -21.29 -4.40 -21.21
N TYR A 218 -22.00 -4.22 -22.32
CA TYR A 218 -21.48 -4.49 -23.66
C TYR A 218 -20.30 -3.58 -23.99
N VAL A 219 -20.44 -2.26 -23.80
CA VAL A 219 -19.38 -1.29 -24.11
C VAL A 219 -18.13 -1.59 -23.28
N GLN A 220 -18.28 -1.88 -21.99
CA GLN A 220 -17.17 -2.25 -21.14
C GLN A 220 -16.47 -3.53 -21.63
N ALA A 221 -17.22 -4.62 -21.82
CA ALA A 221 -16.66 -5.90 -22.27
C ALA A 221 -16.00 -5.78 -23.65
N ARG A 222 -16.59 -4.98 -24.55
CA ARG A 222 -16.01 -4.68 -25.87
C ARG A 222 -14.69 -3.95 -25.73
N ASP A 223 -14.67 -2.87 -24.96
CA ASP A 223 -13.49 -2.03 -24.82
C ASP A 223 -12.35 -2.78 -24.11
N ASP A 224 -12.67 -3.60 -23.10
CA ASP A 224 -11.69 -4.47 -22.43
C ASP A 224 -11.10 -5.54 -23.37
N ILE A 225 -11.89 -6.07 -24.32
CA ILE A 225 -11.38 -7.01 -25.33
C ILE A 225 -10.53 -6.27 -26.38
N LEU A 226 -11.02 -5.16 -26.93
CA LEU A 226 -10.35 -4.42 -28.01
C LEU A 226 -9.06 -3.77 -27.52
N ASN A 227 -9.07 -3.23 -26.30
CA ASN A 227 -7.89 -2.63 -25.73
C ASN A 227 -6.85 -3.69 -25.36
N GLY A 228 -7.23 -4.91 -24.96
CA GLY A 228 -6.32 -6.00 -24.56
C GLY A 228 -6.35 -6.35 -23.07
N SER A 229 -7.06 -5.57 -22.25
CA SER A 229 -7.28 -5.81 -20.81
C SER A 229 -7.95 -7.16 -20.54
N HIS A 230 -8.79 -7.64 -21.47
CA HIS A 230 -9.36 -8.99 -21.49
C HIS A 230 -8.74 -9.80 -22.65
N PRO A 231 -7.66 -10.55 -22.40
CA PRO A 231 -7.01 -11.36 -23.41
C PRO A 231 -7.93 -12.51 -23.89
N VAL A 232 -8.12 -12.57 -25.20
CA VAL A 232 -8.91 -13.60 -25.89
C VAL A 232 -8.10 -14.22 -27.03
N SER A 233 -8.42 -15.46 -27.40
CA SER A 233 -7.80 -16.12 -28.54
C SER A 233 -8.26 -15.47 -29.87
N PHE A 234 -7.50 -15.70 -30.95
CA PHE A 234 -7.84 -15.15 -32.27
C PHE A 234 -9.23 -15.57 -32.76
N ASP A 235 -9.61 -16.84 -32.54
CA ASP A 235 -10.91 -17.34 -32.96
C ASP A 235 -12.04 -16.67 -32.17
N LYS A 236 -11.85 -16.46 -30.87
CA LYS A 236 -12.81 -15.74 -30.03
C LYS A 236 -12.88 -14.26 -30.38
N ALA A 237 -11.75 -13.61 -30.68
CA ALA A 237 -11.73 -12.23 -31.17
C ALA A 237 -12.53 -12.07 -32.48
N CYS A 238 -12.45 -13.04 -33.40
CA CYS A 238 -13.26 -13.03 -34.62
C CYS A 238 -14.76 -13.23 -34.33
N GLU A 239 -15.11 -14.09 -33.36
CA GLU A 239 -16.49 -14.28 -32.89
C GLU A 239 -17.07 -12.99 -32.31
N PHE A 240 -16.32 -12.30 -31.44
CA PHE A 240 -16.70 -10.98 -30.92
C PHE A 240 -16.84 -9.94 -32.03
N GLY A 241 -15.88 -9.89 -32.97
CA GLY A 241 -15.95 -9.00 -34.13
C GLY A 241 -17.19 -9.24 -34.99
N GLY A 242 -17.60 -10.51 -35.17
CA GLY A 242 -18.82 -10.87 -35.89
C GLY A 242 -20.10 -10.42 -35.17
N ILE A 243 -20.16 -10.60 -33.85
CA ILE A 243 -21.28 -10.12 -33.03
C ILE A 243 -21.32 -8.58 -33.02
N GLN A 244 -20.16 -7.92 -32.94
CA GLN A 244 -20.06 -6.46 -33.02
C GLN A 244 -20.52 -5.93 -34.39
N ALA A 245 -20.21 -6.63 -35.48
CA ALA A 245 -20.72 -6.29 -36.81
C ALA A 245 -22.25 -6.41 -36.88
N GLN A 246 -22.85 -7.40 -36.23
CA GLN A 246 -24.30 -7.51 -36.09
C GLN A 246 -24.90 -6.32 -35.32
N ILE A 247 -24.24 -5.90 -34.22
CA ILE A 247 -24.68 -4.76 -33.39
C ILE A 247 -24.62 -3.44 -34.19
N GLN A 248 -23.55 -3.21 -34.96
CA GLN A 248 -23.34 -1.94 -35.66
C GLN A 248 -24.07 -1.86 -37.01
N PHE A 249 -24.18 -2.97 -37.74
CA PHE A 249 -24.65 -2.98 -39.13
C PHE A 249 -25.92 -3.79 -39.35
N GLY A 250 -26.43 -4.50 -38.34
CA GLY A 250 -27.55 -5.43 -38.47
C GLY A 250 -27.14 -6.72 -39.21
N PRO A 251 -28.11 -7.48 -39.78
CA PRO A 251 -27.86 -8.75 -40.45
C PRO A 251 -26.82 -8.69 -41.58
N HIS A 252 -26.10 -9.78 -41.80
CA HIS A 252 -25.03 -9.84 -42.81
C HIS A 252 -25.57 -9.81 -44.25
N ILE A 253 -25.10 -8.84 -45.04
CA ILE A 253 -25.47 -8.66 -46.45
C ILE A 253 -24.25 -8.87 -47.35
N GLU A 254 -24.16 -10.00 -48.05
CA GLU A 254 -22.97 -10.41 -48.82
C GLU A 254 -22.55 -9.39 -49.91
N HIS A 255 -23.50 -8.66 -50.51
CA HIS A 255 -23.18 -7.69 -51.55
C HIS A 255 -22.64 -6.35 -51.01
N LYS A 256 -22.91 -6.04 -49.72
CA LYS A 256 -22.50 -4.81 -49.03
C LYS A 256 -21.26 -5.05 -48.16
N HIS A 257 -21.25 -6.11 -47.37
CA HIS A 257 -20.18 -6.48 -46.43
C HIS A 257 -19.10 -7.31 -47.15
N LYS A 258 -18.35 -6.64 -48.03
CA LYS A 258 -17.25 -7.23 -48.82
C LYS A 258 -15.90 -7.00 -48.14
N PRO A 259 -14.85 -7.76 -48.50
CA PRO A 259 -13.49 -7.51 -48.00
C PRO A 259 -13.05 -6.05 -48.23
N GLY A 260 -12.53 -5.41 -47.19
CA GLY A 260 -12.19 -3.98 -47.14
C GLY A 260 -13.32 -3.08 -46.61
N PHE A 261 -14.47 -3.63 -46.19
CA PHE A 261 -15.57 -2.86 -45.61
C PHE A 261 -15.31 -2.53 -44.13
N LEU A 262 -14.68 -3.44 -43.37
CA LEU A 262 -14.44 -3.24 -41.93
C LEU A 262 -13.09 -2.57 -41.69
N ASP A 263 -13.05 -1.55 -40.83
CA ASP A 263 -11.79 -1.13 -40.21
C ASP A 263 -11.46 -2.09 -39.05
N LEU A 264 -10.58 -3.05 -39.31
CA LEU A 264 -10.19 -4.08 -38.35
C LEU A 264 -9.66 -3.54 -37.02
N LYS A 265 -9.21 -2.27 -36.96
CA LYS A 265 -8.77 -1.63 -35.71
C LYS A 265 -9.90 -1.46 -34.69
N GLU A 266 -11.15 -1.34 -35.15
CA GLU A 266 -12.32 -1.16 -34.29
C GLU A 266 -12.96 -2.49 -33.86
N PHE A 267 -12.55 -3.61 -34.48
CA PHE A 267 -13.19 -4.93 -34.29
C PHE A 267 -12.27 -5.98 -33.68
N LEU A 268 -10.95 -5.74 -33.66
CA LEU A 268 -9.98 -6.70 -33.17
C LEU A 268 -8.93 -6.06 -32.27
N PRO A 269 -8.44 -6.80 -31.26
CA PRO A 269 -7.24 -6.45 -30.53
C PRO A 269 -6.04 -6.19 -31.46
N LYS A 270 -5.16 -5.26 -31.07
CA LYS A 270 -4.02 -4.80 -31.88
C LYS A 270 -3.12 -5.92 -32.40
N GLU A 271 -2.98 -7.00 -31.63
CA GLU A 271 -2.21 -8.19 -32.01
C GLU A 271 -2.77 -8.96 -33.21
N TYR A 272 -4.09 -8.95 -33.41
CA TYR A 272 -4.78 -9.74 -34.43
C TYR A 272 -5.08 -8.98 -35.73
N ILE A 273 -4.96 -7.65 -35.74
CA ILE A 273 -5.26 -6.80 -36.91
C ILE A 273 -4.46 -7.23 -38.15
N LYS A 274 -3.20 -7.64 -37.97
CA LYS A 274 -2.31 -8.04 -39.08
C LYS A 274 -2.47 -9.51 -39.48
N GLN A 275 -3.36 -10.25 -38.85
CA GLN A 275 -3.52 -11.67 -39.09
C GLN A 275 -4.29 -11.92 -40.39
N ARG A 276 -3.73 -12.76 -41.26
CA ARG A 276 -4.31 -13.03 -42.57
C ARG A 276 -5.66 -13.74 -42.42
N GLY A 277 -6.68 -13.20 -43.09
CA GLY A 277 -8.02 -13.80 -43.12
C GLY A 277 -8.92 -13.44 -41.91
N ALA A 278 -8.50 -12.50 -41.07
CA ALA A 278 -9.30 -12.05 -39.93
C ALA A 278 -10.68 -11.49 -40.35
N GLU A 279 -10.70 -10.59 -41.34
CA GLU A 279 -11.95 -10.01 -41.86
C GLU A 279 -12.91 -11.08 -42.41
N LYS A 280 -12.37 -12.09 -43.13
CA LYS A 280 -13.17 -13.20 -43.65
C LYS A 280 -13.82 -14.02 -42.52
N LYS A 281 -13.08 -14.26 -41.44
CA LYS A 281 -13.63 -14.96 -40.25
C LYS A 281 -14.70 -14.12 -39.56
N ILE A 282 -14.48 -12.81 -39.40
CA ILE A 282 -15.48 -11.90 -38.83
C ILE A 282 -16.77 -11.94 -39.65
N PHE A 283 -16.70 -11.87 -40.98
CA PHE A 283 -17.90 -11.96 -41.81
C PHE A 283 -18.59 -13.33 -41.74
N GLN A 284 -17.84 -14.41 -41.57
CA GLN A 284 -18.43 -15.73 -41.35
C GLN A 284 -19.22 -15.75 -40.04
N GLU A 285 -18.68 -15.19 -38.95
CA GLU A 285 -19.37 -15.11 -37.67
C GLU A 285 -20.54 -14.11 -37.68
N HIS A 286 -20.41 -13.03 -38.44
CA HIS A 286 -21.50 -12.09 -38.71
C HIS A 286 -22.66 -12.79 -39.43
N LYS A 287 -22.36 -13.61 -40.45
CA LYS A 287 -23.36 -14.43 -41.14
C LYS A 287 -24.00 -15.47 -40.20
N ASN A 288 -23.22 -16.05 -39.29
CA ASN A 288 -23.73 -17.00 -38.28
C ASN A 288 -24.70 -16.33 -37.28
N CYS A 289 -24.67 -14.99 -37.14
CA CYS A 289 -25.62 -14.26 -36.29
C CYS A 289 -27.02 -14.14 -36.92
N GLY A 290 -27.16 -14.34 -38.23
CA GLY A 290 -28.45 -14.32 -38.93
C GLY A 290 -29.23 -13.01 -38.71
N GLU A 291 -30.51 -13.16 -38.35
CA GLU A 291 -31.45 -12.06 -38.10
C GLU A 291 -31.51 -11.63 -36.62
N MET A 292 -30.48 -11.96 -35.83
CA MET A 292 -30.43 -11.62 -34.41
C MET A 292 -30.51 -10.09 -34.21
N THR A 293 -31.36 -9.67 -33.27
CA THR A 293 -31.53 -8.24 -32.96
C THR A 293 -30.31 -7.65 -32.25
N GLU A 294 -30.18 -6.32 -32.24
CA GLU A 294 -29.07 -5.64 -31.55
C GLU A 294 -29.01 -6.01 -30.05
N ILE A 295 -30.17 -6.09 -29.39
CA ILE A 295 -30.26 -6.42 -27.96
C ILE A 295 -29.80 -7.86 -27.72
N GLU A 296 -30.28 -8.82 -28.51
CA GLU A 296 -29.85 -10.22 -28.42
C GLU A 296 -28.35 -10.37 -28.72
N ALA A 297 -27.83 -9.60 -29.68
CA ALA A 297 -26.42 -9.57 -30.01
C ALA A 297 -25.57 -9.06 -28.84
N LYS A 298 -26.00 -7.98 -28.16
CA LYS A 298 -25.34 -7.47 -26.95
C LYS A 298 -25.37 -8.49 -25.81
N VAL A 299 -26.52 -9.14 -25.57
CA VAL A 299 -26.62 -10.22 -24.57
C VAL A 299 -25.66 -11.36 -24.90
N LYS A 300 -25.61 -11.80 -26.17
CA LYS A 300 -24.71 -12.86 -26.62
C LYS A 300 -23.24 -12.45 -26.44
N TYR A 301 -22.89 -11.21 -26.78
CA TYR A 301 -21.53 -10.67 -26.60
C TYR A 301 -21.11 -10.74 -25.13
N VAL A 302 -21.93 -10.18 -24.22
CA VAL A 302 -21.61 -10.13 -22.78
C VAL A 302 -21.56 -11.55 -22.18
N LYS A 303 -22.52 -12.42 -22.52
CA LYS A 303 -22.51 -13.82 -22.07
C LYS A 303 -21.28 -14.57 -22.56
N LEU A 304 -20.88 -14.38 -23.82
CA LEU A 304 -19.68 -14.99 -24.37
C LEU A 304 -18.43 -14.50 -23.64
N ALA A 305 -18.26 -13.19 -23.45
CA ALA A 305 -17.15 -12.62 -22.70
C ALA A 305 -17.04 -13.26 -21.31
N ARG A 306 -18.16 -13.34 -20.58
CA ARG A 306 -18.24 -13.89 -19.23
C ARG A 306 -18.02 -15.40 -19.14
N SER A 307 -18.28 -16.14 -20.21
CA SER A 307 -18.04 -17.58 -20.26
C SER A 307 -16.55 -17.93 -20.34
N LEU A 308 -15.70 -16.97 -20.70
CA LEU A 308 -14.25 -17.18 -20.79
C LEU A 308 -13.63 -17.17 -19.39
N ARG A 309 -12.72 -18.11 -19.12
CA ARG A 309 -11.96 -18.15 -17.85
C ARG A 309 -11.07 -16.93 -17.63
N THR A 310 -10.80 -16.17 -18.70
CA THR A 310 -10.04 -14.93 -18.65
C THR A 310 -10.89 -13.71 -18.30
N TYR A 311 -12.21 -13.87 -18.12
CA TYR A 311 -13.10 -12.77 -17.74
C TYR A 311 -12.92 -12.37 -16.27
N GLY A 312 -12.89 -11.06 -16.00
CA GLY A 312 -12.71 -10.53 -14.65
C GLY A 312 -11.33 -10.83 -14.04
N VAL A 313 -10.35 -11.15 -14.89
CA VAL A 313 -8.98 -11.47 -14.50
C VAL A 313 -8.09 -10.29 -14.88
N SER A 314 -7.33 -9.77 -13.92
CA SER A 314 -6.30 -8.74 -14.20
C SER A 314 -5.03 -9.42 -14.66
N PHE A 315 -4.57 -9.12 -15.87
CA PHE A 315 -3.39 -9.74 -16.48
C PHE A 315 -2.16 -8.85 -16.46
N PHE A 316 -1.03 -9.47 -16.14
CA PHE A 316 0.30 -8.86 -16.17
C PHE A 316 1.20 -9.64 -17.12
N LEU A 317 1.95 -8.93 -17.96
CA LEU A 317 2.90 -9.57 -18.87
C LEU A 317 4.22 -9.82 -18.12
N VAL A 318 4.51 -11.09 -17.85
CA VAL A 318 5.68 -11.50 -17.08
C VAL A 318 6.61 -12.39 -17.90
N LYS A 319 7.86 -12.53 -17.45
CA LYS A 319 8.83 -13.47 -18.02
C LYS A 319 9.15 -14.59 -17.05
N GLU A 320 8.94 -15.81 -17.51
CA GLU A 320 9.28 -17.01 -16.74
C GLU A 320 10.65 -17.55 -17.19
N LYS A 321 11.51 -17.91 -16.22
CA LYS A 321 12.78 -18.59 -16.50
C LYS A 321 12.52 -20.10 -16.56
N MET A 322 12.73 -20.70 -17.73
CA MET A 322 12.52 -22.14 -17.91
C MET A 322 13.60 -22.94 -17.18
N LYS A 323 13.22 -23.97 -16.40
CA LYS A 323 14.16 -24.82 -15.64
C LYS A 323 15.20 -25.53 -16.53
N SER A 324 14.87 -25.80 -17.80
CA SER A 324 15.73 -26.56 -18.73
C SER A 324 16.51 -25.70 -19.74
N LYS A 325 16.24 -24.40 -19.85
CA LYS A 325 16.88 -23.50 -20.82
C LYS A 325 17.10 -22.14 -20.19
N ASN A 326 18.27 -21.54 -20.36
CA ASN A 326 18.57 -20.18 -19.90
C ASN A 326 17.88 -19.12 -20.79
N LYS A 327 16.60 -19.32 -21.08
CA LYS A 327 15.74 -18.50 -21.94
C LYS A 327 14.52 -18.07 -21.14
N LEU A 328 14.24 -16.78 -21.19
CA LEU A 328 13.04 -16.18 -20.65
C LEU A 328 11.89 -16.35 -21.65
N VAL A 329 10.75 -16.84 -21.19
CA VAL A 329 9.55 -17.06 -21.99
C VAL A 329 8.47 -16.08 -21.51
N PRO A 330 7.88 -15.27 -22.40
CA PRO A 330 6.78 -14.38 -22.03
C PRO A 330 5.54 -15.21 -21.66
N ARG A 331 4.86 -14.78 -20.60
CA ARG A 331 3.68 -15.42 -20.04
C ARG A 331 2.74 -14.35 -19.49
N LEU A 332 1.44 -14.63 -19.50
CA LEU A 332 0.46 -13.79 -18.83
C LEU A 332 0.20 -14.34 -17.43
N LEU A 333 0.39 -13.51 -16.41
CA LEU A 333 0.02 -13.82 -15.03
C LEU A 333 -1.33 -13.16 -14.75
N GLY A 334 -2.37 -13.97 -14.57
CA GLY A 334 -3.70 -13.50 -14.23
C GLY A 334 -3.95 -13.57 -12.72
N ILE A 335 -4.56 -12.53 -12.16
CA ILE A 335 -5.00 -12.50 -10.76
C ILE A 335 -6.50 -12.26 -10.73
N THR A 336 -7.21 -13.10 -9.98
CA THR A 336 -8.65 -13.01 -9.75
C THR A 336 -8.93 -12.95 -8.25
N LYS A 337 -10.20 -12.76 -7.87
CA LYS A 337 -10.65 -12.86 -6.47
C LYS A 337 -10.50 -14.26 -5.86
N GLU A 338 -10.33 -15.29 -6.67
CA GLU A 338 -10.33 -16.70 -6.22
C GLU A 338 -8.99 -17.41 -6.47
N SER A 339 -8.26 -17.00 -7.49
CA SER A 339 -7.07 -17.70 -7.98
C SER A 339 -6.05 -16.79 -8.66
N VAL A 340 -4.81 -17.24 -8.65
CA VAL A 340 -3.73 -16.76 -9.53
C VAL A 340 -3.57 -17.80 -10.65
N MET A 341 -3.50 -17.35 -11.89
CA MET A 341 -3.43 -18.23 -13.06
C MET A 341 -2.26 -17.87 -13.99
N ARG A 342 -1.63 -18.91 -14.53
CA ARG A 342 -0.57 -18.82 -15.52
C ARG A 342 -1.15 -19.09 -16.91
N VAL A 343 -1.15 -18.09 -17.77
CA VAL A 343 -1.80 -18.12 -19.08
C VAL A 343 -0.78 -17.97 -20.22
N ASP A 344 -0.90 -18.79 -21.26
CA ASP A 344 -0.04 -18.68 -22.45
C ASP A 344 -0.26 -17.37 -23.20
N GLU A 345 0.84 -16.69 -23.56
CA GLU A 345 0.77 -15.39 -24.22
C GLU A 345 0.15 -15.46 -25.63
N LYS A 346 0.27 -16.59 -26.34
CA LYS A 346 -0.24 -16.72 -27.71
C LYS A 346 -1.61 -17.36 -27.76
N THR A 347 -1.75 -18.52 -27.12
CA THR A 347 -3.01 -19.28 -27.21
C THR A 347 -4.06 -18.74 -26.25
N LYS A 348 -3.64 -17.99 -25.22
CA LYS A 348 -4.46 -17.52 -24.10
C LYS A 348 -5.07 -18.66 -23.28
N ASP A 349 -4.48 -19.86 -23.35
CA ASP A 349 -4.89 -21.01 -22.55
C ASP A 349 -4.33 -20.93 -21.13
N VAL A 350 -5.16 -21.30 -20.15
CA VAL A 350 -4.76 -21.43 -18.75
C VAL A 350 -3.89 -22.69 -18.61
N VAL A 351 -2.61 -22.49 -18.36
CA VAL A 351 -1.63 -23.57 -18.22
C VAL A 351 -1.57 -24.11 -16.80
N GLN A 352 -1.72 -23.22 -15.81
CA GLN A 352 -1.75 -23.57 -14.40
C GLN A 352 -2.60 -22.57 -13.65
N GLU A 353 -3.24 -23.01 -12.57
CA GLU A 353 -4.09 -22.19 -11.72
C GLU A 353 -3.88 -22.59 -10.27
N TRP A 354 -3.74 -21.59 -9.40
CA TRP A 354 -3.55 -21.76 -7.97
C TRP A 354 -4.61 -20.94 -7.23
N PRO A 355 -5.42 -21.55 -6.36
CA PRO A 355 -6.34 -20.78 -5.52
C PRO A 355 -5.58 -19.75 -4.67
N LEU A 356 -6.14 -18.56 -4.48
CA LEU A 356 -5.52 -17.53 -3.62
C LEU A 356 -5.33 -18.01 -2.18
N THR A 357 -6.17 -18.95 -1.72
CA THR A 357 -6.06 -19.57 -0.40
C THR A 357 -4.81 -20.42 -0.20
N THR A 358 -4.16 -20.87 -1.28
CA THR A 358 -2.90 -21.65 -1.18
C THR A 358 -1.66 -20.76 -1.16
N VAL A 359 -1.80 -19.46 -1.42
CA VAL A 359 -0.71 -18.50 -1.37
C VAL A 359 -0.35 -18.24 0.09
N LYS A 360 0.83 -18.69 0.52
CA LYS A 360 1.33 -18.48 1.88
C LYS A 360 1.93 -17.09 2.05
N ARG A 361 2.70 -16.64 1.05
CA ARG A 361 3.33 -15.31 1.00
C ARG A 361 3.72 -14.97 -0.42
N TRP A 362 3.91 -13.68 -0.68
CA TRP A 362 4.45 -13.16 -1.93
C TRP A 362 5.51 -12.11 -1.66
N ALA A 363 6.43 -11.94 -2.59
CA ALA A 363 7.48 -10.93 -2.52
C ALA A 363 7.56 -10.18 -3.84
N ALA A 364 7.51 -8.85 -3.75
CA ALA A 364 7.69 -7.94 -4.87
C ALA A 364 9.08 -7.32 -4.84
N SER A 365 9.70 -7.18 -6.01
CA SER A 365 10.91 -6.40 -6.21
C SER A 365 10.76 -5.60 -7.51
N PRO A 366 11.56 -4.54 -7.74
CA PRO A 366 11.44 -3.70 -8.94
C PRO A 366 11.61 -4.44 -10.28
N LYS A 367 12.12 -5.69 -10.28
CA LYS A 367 12.38 -6.50 -11.48
C LYS A 367 11.84 -7.92 -11.40
N SER A 368 11.19 -8.30 -10.29
CA SER A 368 10.72 -9.67 -10.10
C SER A 368 9.55 -9.72 -9.13
N PHE A 369 8.73 -10.74 -9.32
CA PHE A 369 7.64 -11.09 -8.42
C PHE A 369 7.71 -12.58 -8.12
N THR A 370 7.54 -12.95 -6.85
CA THR A 370 7.66 -14.35 -6.41
C THR A 370 6.48 -14.73 -5.54
N LEU A 371 5.87 -15.88 -5.84
CA LEU A 371 4.81 -16.52 -5.07
C LEU A 371 5.36 -17.76 -4.36
N ASP A 372 5.03 -17.87 -3.07
CA ASP A 372 5.27 -19.05 -2.26
C ASP A 372 3.94 -19.69 -1.86
N PHE A 373 3.76 -20.94 -2.25
CA PHE A 373 2.58 -21.73 -1.94
C PHE A 373 2.80 -22.68 -0.74
N GLY A 374 3.94 -22.58 -0.04
CA GLY A 374 4.25 -23.40 1.11
C GLY A 374 4.27 -24.90 0.77
N GLU A 375 3.50 -25.69 1.52
CA GLU A 375 3.43 -27.15 1.33
C GLU A 375 2.70 -27.58 0.06
N TYR A 376 1.91 -26.69 -0.55
CA TYR A 376 1.18 -26.99 -1.78
C TYR A 376 2.11 -27.08 -3.01
N GLN A 377 3.33 -26.53 -2.94
CA GLN A 377 4.30 -26.61 -4.02
C GLN A 377 5.75 -26.48 -3.51
N GLU A 378 6.59 -27.48 -3.77
CA GLU A 378 8.00 -27.52 -3.31
C GLU A 378 8.90 -26.39 -3.85
N SER A 379 8.45 -25.63 -4.86
CA SER A 379 9.25 -24.63 -5.55
C SER A 379 8.46 -23.34 -5.68
N TYR A 380 9.12 -22.23 -5.34
CA TYR A 380 8.59 -20.89 -5.58
C TYR A 380 8.26 -20.68 -7.07
N TYR A 381 7.17 -19.97 -7.33
CA TYR A 381 6.86 -19.46 -8.66
C TYR A 381 7.40 -18.03 -8.77
N SER A 382 8.53 -17.87 -9.46
CA SER A 382 9.20 -16.58 -9.63
C SER A 382 9.21 -16.14 -11.09
N VAL A 383 8.85 -14.89 -11.32
CA VAL A 383 8.77 -14.27 -12.64
C VAL A 383 9.50 -12.93 -12.66
N GLN A 384 10.07 -12.57 -13.80
CA GLN A 384 10.63 -11.24 -14.01
C GLN A 384 9.55 -10.31 -14.55
N THR A 385 9.36 -9.19 -13.88
CA THR A 385 8.39 -8.16 -14.20
C THR A 385 8.81 -6.82 -13.58
N THR A 386 8.46 -5.72 -14.22
CA THR A 386 8.60 -4.37 -13.64
C THR A 386 7.42 -4.00 -12.75
N GLU A 387 6.36 -4.83 -12.75
CA GLU A 387 5.08 -4.56 -12.09
C GLU A 387 4.88 -5.35 -10.79
N GLY A 388 5.97 -5.81 -10.17
CA GLY A 388 5.88 -6.63 -8.97
C GLY A 388 5.08 -5.96 -7.85
N GLU A 389 5.17 -4.64 -7.73
CA GLU A 389 4.44 -3.85 -6.74
C GLU A 389 2.93 -3.78 -7.03
N GLN A 390 2.53 -3.51 -8.27
CA GLN A 390 1.11 -3.49 -8.67
C GLN A 390 0.46 -4.86 -8.48
N ILE A 391 1.17 -5.94 -8.86
CA ILE A 391 0.74 -7.33 -8.67
C ILE A 391 0.54 -7.62 -7.18
N SER A 392 1.49 -7.22 -6.34
CA SER A 392 1.42 -7.37 -4.88
C SER A 392 0.23 -6.63 -4.26
N GLN A 393 0.03 -5.36 -4.63
CA GLN A 393 -1.10 -4.56 -4.15
C GLN A 393 -2.45 -5.15 -4.56
N LEU A 394 -2.54 -5.70 -5.77
CA LEU A 394 -3.78 -6.31 -6.25
C LEU A 394 -4.13 -7.59 -5.46
N ILE A 395 -3.14 -8.47 -5.22
CA ILE A 395 -3.33 -9.67 -4.39
C ILE A 395 -3.71 -9.28 -2.96
N ALA A 396 -3.01 -8.31 -2.37
CA ALA A 396 -3.32 -7.81 -1.02
C ALA A 396 -4.77 -7.29 -0.95
N GLY A 397 -5.19 -6.49 -1.94
CA GLY A 397 -6.56 -5.97 -2.02
C GLY A 397 -7.62 -7.07 -2.11
N TYR A 398 -7.40 -8.11 -2.91
CA TYR A 398 -8.33 -9.26 -2.97
C TYR A 398 -8.41 -10.00 -1.63
N ILE A 399 -7.27 -10.26 -0.98
CA ILE A 399 -7.22 -10.95 0.31
C ILE A 399 -7.92 -10.12 1.40
N ASP A 400 -7.71 -8.80 1.43
CA ASP A 400 -8.37 -7.89 2.37
C ASP A 400 -9.89 -7.92 2.21
N ILE A 401 -10.39 -7.90 0.97
CA ILE A 401 -11.84 -7.99 0.70
C ILE A 401 -12.40 -9.33 1.19
N ILE A 402 -11.69 -10.44 0.94
CA ILE A 402 -12.10 -11.78 1.38
C ILE A 402 -12.14 -11.84 2.92
N LEU A 403 -11.11 -11.35 3.60
CA LEU A 403 -11.04 -11.33 5.06
C LEU A 403 -12.12 -10.44 5.69
N LYS A 404 -12.37 -9.24 5.14
CA LYS A 404 -13.44 -8.35 5.59
C LYS A 404 -14.82 -8.97 5.43
N LYS A 405 -15.10 -9.61 4.29
CA LYS A 405 -16.38 -10.30 4.08
C LYS A 405 -16.54 -11.52 4.99
N LYS A 406 -15.46 -12.27 5.27
CA LYS A 406 -15.49 -13.36 6.25
C LYS A 406 -15.78 -12.86 7.68
N GLN A 407 -15.13 -11.79 8.12
CA GLN A 407 -15.41 -11.17 9.42
C GLN A 407 -16.86 -10.64 9.53
N SER A 408 -17.42 -10.14 8.43
CA SER A 408 -18.84 -9.71 8.40
C SER A 408 -19.82 -10.87 8.52
N LYS A 409 -19.48 -12.06 7.96
CA LYS A 409 -20.22 -13.31 8.18
C LYS A 409 -20.09 -13.80 9.63
N ASP A 410 -18.88 -13.76 10.20
CA ASP A 410 -18.65 -14.23 11.59
C ASP A 410 -19.31 -13.32 12.65
N ARG A 411 -19.54 -12.04 12.35
CA ARG A 411 -20.26 -11.12 13.24
C ARG A 411 -21.78 -11.34 13.26
N PHE A 412 -22.32 -12.04 12.27
CA PHE A 412 -23.70 -12.52 12.23
C PHE A 412 -23.67 -14.06 12.34
N GLY A 413 -23.51 -14.56 13.55
CA GLY A 413 -23.61 -15.99 13.84
C GLY A 413 -25.03 -16.53 13.67
N LEU A 414 -25.48 -16.68 12.42
CA LEU A 414 -26.62 -17.51 12.04
C LEU A 414 -26.32 -18.11 10.66
N GLU A 415 -26.33 -19.44 10.59
CA GLU A 415 -26.46 -20.18 9.34
C GLU A 415 -27.64 -19.61 8.56
N GLY A 416 -27.35 -19.07 7.38
CA GLY A 416 -28.32 -18.56 6.44
C GLY A 416 -27.80 -18.83 5.04
N ASP A 417 -28.46 -19.75 4.36
CA ASP A 417 -28.30 -20.13 2.96
C ASP A 417 -27.99 -18.96 2.04
N GLU A 418 -27.25 -19.26 0.96
CA GLU A 418 -26.93 -18.37 -0.16
C GLU A 418 -28.15 -17.92 -1.00
N GLU A 419 -29.36 -17.81 -0.44
CA GLU A 419 -30.60 -17.62 -1.22
C GLU A 419 -31.54 -16.52 -0.70
N SER A 420 -31.06 -15.51 0.02
CA SER A 420 -31.96 -14.42 0.49
C SER A 420 -31.32 -13.04 0.47
N THR A 421 -31.11 -12.52 -0.74
CA THR A 421 -31.25 -11.07 -1.00
C THR A 421 -32.10 -10.86 -2.27
N MET A 422 -33.28 -11.47 -2.30
CA MET A 422 -34.39 -10.95 -3.09
C MET A 422 -35.35 -10.25 -2.13
N LEU A 423 -35.30 -8.92 -2.06
CA LEU A 423 -36.51 -8.15 -1.82
C LEU A 423 -36.48 -6.93 -2.73
N GLU A 424 -37.47 -6.93 -3.62
CA GLU A 424 -37.77 -5.92 -4.62
C GLU A 424 -38.00 -4.53 -4.03
N GLU A 425 -37.66 -3.59 -4.90
CA GLU A 425 -38.03 -2.20 -4.99
C GLU A 425 -39.50 -1.90 -4.68
N SER A 426 -39.77 -0.82 -3.95
CA SER A 426 -41.04 -0.09 -4.03
C SER A 426 -40.83 1.39 -3.70
N VAL A 427 -41.05 2.22 -4.71
CA VAL A 427 -40.97 3.68 -4.69
C VAL A 427 -42.10 4.28 -3.82
N SER A 428 -41.78 5.44 -3.24
CA SER A 428 -42.45 6.16 -2.12
C SER A 428 -43.91 6.58 -2.33
N PRO A 429 -44.63 6.87 -1.21
CA PRO A 429 -45.11 8.25 -1.02
C PRO A 429 -44.99 8.82 0.42
N LYS A 430 -44.85 10.15 0.48
CA LYS A 430 -44.75 10.99 1.69
C LYS A 430 -45.96 10.92 2.64
N LYS A 431 -45.68 11.27 3.92
CA LYS A 431 -46.52 11.75 5.06
C LYS A 431 -47.12 10.69 6.00
N SER A 432 -46.60 10.65 7.24
CA SER A 432 -47.28 11.28 8.40
C SER A 432 -46.41 11.25 9.67
N THR A 433 -46.40 12.39 10.36
CA THR A 433 -45.93 12.56 11.74
C THR A 433 -46.88 11.83 12.68
N ILE A 434 -46.36 10.90 13.49
CA ILE A 434 -47.04 10.43 14.70
C ILE A 434 -46.17 10.82 15.89
N LEU A 435 -46.68 11.82 16.61
CA LEU A 435 -46.33 12.22 17.95
C LEU A 435 -46.94 11.18 18.90
N GLN A 436 -46.13 10.47 19.69
CA GLN A 436 -46.67 9.76 20.85
C GLN A 436 -45.73 9.80 22.07
N GLN A 437 -46.04 10.80 22.89
CA GLN A 437 -46.11 10.82 24.35
C GLN A 437 -45.01 10.15 25.19
N GLN A 438 -44.28 11.06 25.85
CA GLN A 438 -43.57 10.88 27.11
C GLN A 438 -44.45 10.22 28.18
N PHE A 439 -43.85 9.29 28.93
CA PHE A 439 -44.19 9.08 30.33
C PHE A 439 -42.94 9.28 31.19
N ASN A 440 -43.04 10.29 32.06
CA ASN A 440 -42.14 10.52 33.18
C ASN A 440 -42.19 9.31 34.14
N ARG A 441 -41.02 8.85 34.58
CA ARG A 441 -40.87 8.24 35.91
C ARG A 441 -39.73 8.91 36.66
N VAL A 442 -40.09 9.36 37.85
CA VAL A 442 -39.30 10.09 38.85
C VAL A 442 -38.64 9.10 39.81
N GLY A 443 -37.42 9.42 40.26
CA GLY A 443 -36.71 8.80 41.38
C GLY A 443 -35.33 8.27 40.95
N ARG A 444 -34.20 8.56 41.59
CA ARG A 444 -33.88 9.11 42.91
C ARG A 444 -32.43 9.63 42.85
N VAL A 445 -32.11 10.69 43.56
CA VAL A 445 -30.75 11.25 43.70
C VAL A 445 -29.98 10.45 44.75
N GLU A 446 -28.82 9.90 44.40
CA GLU A 446 -27.82 9.41 45.36
C GLU A 446 -26.71 10.44 45.53
N HIS A 447 -26.59 10.95 46.75
CA HIS A 447 -25.46 11.75 47.22
C HIS A 447 -24.29 10.81 47.55
N GLY A 448 -23.19 10.90 46.80
CA GLY A 448 -21.91 10.28 47.15
C GLY A 448 -20.97 11.32 47.77
N SER A 449 -20.68 11.16 49.06
CA SER A 449 -19.72 11.99 49.81
C SER A 449 -18.29 11.69 49.38
N VAL A 450 -17.53 12.73 49.01
CA VAL A 450 -16.11 12.64 48.66
C VAL A 450 -15.31 13.07 49.89
N ALA A 451 -14.87 12.10 50.70
CA ALA A 451 -13.94 12.34 51.79
C ALA A 451 -13.12 11.09 52.09
N LEU A 452 -11.85 11.07 51.67
CA LEU A 452 -10.78 10.31 52.31
C LEU A 452 -9.45 11.10 52.18
N PRO A 453 -8.54 10.96 53.16
CA PRO A 453 -7.92 12.11 53.83
C PRO A 453 -6.52 12.47 53.31
N GLY A 454 -6.17 13.74 53.48
CA GLY A 454 -4.82 14.26 53.28
C GLY A 454 -3.82 13.64 54.26
N VAL A 455 -2.73 13.10 53.70
CA VAL A 455 -1.56 12.68 54.48
C VAL A 455 -0.68 13.90 54.69
N ILE A 456 -0.76 14.47 55.89
CA ILE A 456 0.21 15.42 56.43
C ILE A 456 1.43 14.61 56.88
N ARG A 457 2.61 14.85 56.30
CA ARG A 457 3.87 14.46 56.92
C ARG A 457 4.49 15.70 57.57
N SER A 458 4.55 15.66 58.89
CA SER A 458 5.21 16.66 59.74
C SER A 458 6.69 16.79 59.39
N GLY A 459 7.15 18.04 59.34
CA GLY A 459 8.55 18.40 59.21
C GLY A 459 9.35 17.99 60.44
N SER A 460 10.52 17.41 60.18
CA SER A 460 11.59 17.22 61.15
C SER A 460 12.69 18.25 60.89
N ILE A 461 13.04 18.95 61.96
CA ILE A 461 14.02 20.01 62.11
C ILE A 461 15.46 19.44 62.04
N GLY A 462 16.39 20.25 61.48
CA GLY A 462 17.85 20.18 61.66
C GLY A 462 18.61 19.78 60.39
N THR A 463 19.68 20.44 59.93
CA THR A 463 20.50 21.56 60.41
C THR A 463 21.22 22.13 59.18
N GLU A 464 21.35 23.45 59.09
CA GLU A 464 22.05 24.17 58.02
C GLU A 464 23.56 23.87 58.01
N SER A 465 24.12 23.63 56.82
CA SER A 465 25.55 23.76 56.57
C SER A 465 25.79 24.66 55.35
N LEU A 466 26.52 25.76 55.60
CA LEU A 466 27.05 26.69 54.61
C LEU A 466 27.90 25.92 53.58
N SER A 467 27.62 26.09 52.29
CA SER A 467 28.58 25.81 51.22
C SER A 467 28.88 27.11 50.48
N MET A 468 30.11 27.58 50.66
CA MET A 468 30.66 28.82 50.11
C MET A 468 31.17 28.54 48.68
N GLY A 469 30.70 29.33 47.72
CA GLY A 469 31.09 29.20 46.31
C GLY A 469 32.56 29.55 46.06
N THR A 470 33.20 28.79 45.17
CA THR A 470 34.51 29.08 44.60
C THR A 470 34.42 29.11 43.07
N MET A 471 34.89 30.22 42.47
CA MET A 471 35.02 30.40 41.03
C MET A 471 36.20 29.57 40.48
N PRO A 472 36.09 28.92 39.32
CA PRO A 472 37.25 28.41 38.61
C PRO A 472 38.03 29.57 37.94
N SER A 473 39.35 29.54 38.10
CA SER A 473 40.29 30.48 37.49
C SER A 473 40.63 30.09 36.04
N ALA A 474 40.95 31.11 35.23
CA ALA A 474 41.43 30.96 33.86
C ALA A 474 42.87 30.39 33.85
N GLN A 475 43.12 29.38 33.01
CA GLN A 475 44.48 28.96 32.66
C GLN A 475 44.74 29.12 31.17
N GLN A 476 45.73 29.95 30.88
CA GLN A 476 46.27 30.24 29.57
C GLN A 476 47.16 29.12 29.04
N GLN A 477 47.09 28.98 27.73
CA GLN A 477 47.91 28.19 26.84
C GLN A 477 49.38 28.68 26.82
N ILE A 478 50.35 27.75 26.95
CA ILE A 478 51.73 27.95 26.49
C ILE A 478 52.19 26.68 25.75
N THR A 479 52.56 26.91 24.49
CA THR A 479 53.17 25.98 23.54
C THR A 479 54.67 25.82 23.82
N MET A 480 55.19 24.59 23.91
CA MET A 480 56.56 24.26 23.50
C MET A 480 56.64 22.78 23.07
N GLY A 481 57.20 22.55 21.89
CA GLY A 481 57.26 21.24 21.24
C GLY A 481 58.64 20.58 21.28
N GLN A 482 58.61 19.25 21.18
CA GLN A 482 59.62 18.32 20.62
C GLN A 482 59.07 16.91 20.84
N MET A 483 59.16 15.90 19.97
CA MET A 483 59.80 15.76 18.67
C MET A 483 59.13 14.56 17.97
N HIS A 484 59.19 14.53 16.64
CA HIS A 484 58.46 13.63 15.76
C HIS A 484 58.71 12.13 15.99
N ARG A 485 57.63 11.33 15.89
CA ARG A 485 57.69 9.98 15.32
C ARG A 485 56.44 9.72 14.46
N GLY A 486 56.66 9.61 13.16
CA GLY A 486 55.80 8.88 12.21
C GLY A 486 54.50 9.57 11.79
N HIS A 487 54.46 10.02 10.52
CA HIS A 487 53.26 10.36 9.78
C HIS A 487 52.16 9.29 9.91
N MET A 488 50.97 9.68 10.38
CA MET A 488 49.71 8.98 10.14
C MET A 488 48.67 10.07 9.81
N PRO A 489 47.91 9.97 8.71
CA PRO A 489 46.85 10.93 8.44
C PRO A 489 45.74 10.80 9.51
N PRO A 490 45.18 11.91 10.02
CA PRO A 490 44.05 11.84 10.95
C PRO A 490 42.83 11.24 10.25
N LEU A 491 42.07 10.39 10.96
CA LEU A 491 40.79 9.86 10.51
C LEU A 491 39.86 10.99 10.06
N SER A 492 39.11 10.77 8.98
CA SER A 492 38.12 11.74 8.50
C SER A 492 36.95 11.90 9.49
N SER A 493 36.23 13.02 9.40
CA SER A 493 35.03 13.26 10.24
C SER A 493 33.97 12.16 10.09
N ALA A 494 33.85 11.56 8.90
CA ALA A 494 32.95 10.45 8.63
C ALA A 494 33.43 9.14 9.29
N GLN A 495 34.74 8.88 9.32
CA GLN A 495 35.32 7.73 10.03
C GLN A 495 35.19 7.88 11.55
N GLN A 496 35.32 9.09 12.09
CA GLN A 496 35.07 9.37 13.51
C GLN A 496 33.60 9.17 13.90
N ALA A 497 32.66 9.59 13.06
CA ALA A 497 31.23 9.36 13.29
C ALA A 497 30.90 7.86 13.27
N LEU A 498 31.46 7.12 12.30
CA LEU A 498 31.31 5.66 12.23
C LEU A 498 31.87 4.96 13.48
N MET A 499 33.02 5.41 14.00
CA MET A 499 33.57 4.87 15.26
C MET A 499 32.64 5.10 16.46
N GLY A 500 31.95 6.24 16.53
CA GLY A 500 30.92 6.49 17.54
C GLY A 500 29.74 5.53 17.42
N THR A 501 29.29 5.28 16.19
CA THR A 501 28.21 4.33 15.89
C THR A 501 28.60 2.89 16.22
N ILE A 502 29.80 2.45 15.82
CA ILE A 502 30.31 1.10 16.12
C ILE A 502 30.39 0.86 17.63
N ASN A 503 30.93 1.82 18.40
CA ASN A 503 30.99 1.70 19.85
C ASN A 503 29.60 1.59 20.50
N THR A 504 28.65 2.39 20.05
CA THR A 504 27.26 2.36 20.56
C THR A 504 26.59 1.02 20.22
N SER A 505 26.75 0.56 18.98
CA SER A 505 26.23 -0.73 18.52
C SER A 505 26.89 -1.90 19.24
N MET A 506 28.18 -1.83 19.54
CA MET A 506 28.91 -2.88 20.26
C MET A 506 28.44 -3.00 21.72
N GLN A 507 28.16 -1.88 22.39
CA GLN A 507 27.54 -1.89 23.72
C GLN A 507 26.14 -2.51 23.70
N ALA A 508 25.33 -2.20 22.68
CA ALA A 508 24.00 -2.79 22.52
C ALA A 508 24.06 -4.31 22.29
N VAL A 509 25.00 -4.77 21.45
CA VAL A 509 25.23 -6.20 21.17
C VAL A 509 25.70 -6.94 22.43
N GLN A 510 26.62 -6.36 23.21
CA GLN A 510 27.08 -6.94 24.48
C GLN A 510 25.93 -7.05 25.49
N LYS A 511 25.09 -6.02 25.59
CA LYS A 511 23.90 -6.06 26.44
C LYS A 511 22.93 -7.17 26.01
N ALA A 512 22.64 -7.26 24.71
CA ALA A 512 21.79 -8.32 24.18
C ALA A 512 22.36 -9.73 24.44
N GLN A 513 23.69 -9.88 24.41
CA GLN A 513 24.39 -11.13 24.70
C GLN A 513 24.30 -11.53 26.19
N ILE A 514 24.41 -10.56 27.10
CA ILE A 514 24.21 -10.74 28.54
C ILE A 514 22.74 -11.08 28.83
N ASP A 515 21.80 -10.38 28.19
CA ASP A 515 20.37 -10.59 28.39
C ASP A 515 19.96 -12.01 27.94
N LEU A 516 20.55 -12.54 26.87
CA LEU A 516 20.38 -13.94 26.44
C LEU A 516 21.00 -14.96 27.43
N GLY A 517 21.57 -14.49 28.54
CA GLY A 517 22.12 -15.23 29.68
C GLY A 517 21.08 -15.93 30.55
N GLU A 518 19.94 -15.28 30.75
CA GLU A 518 18.92 -15.63 31.74
C GLU A 518 17.56 -15.77 31.07
N VAL A 519 16.78 -16.80 31.43
CA VAL A 519 15.41 -16.99 30.94
C VAL A 519 14.46 -16.13 31.79
N ASP A 520 13.46 -15.52 31.15
CA ASP A 520 12.46 -14.73 31.87
C ASP A 520 11.56 -15.65 32.72
N ASN A 521 11.42 -15.32 34.00
CA ASN A 521 10.47 -16.00 34.89
C ASN A 521 9.06 -15.48 34.64
N LEU A 522 8.27 -16.24 33.89
CA LEU A 522 6.87 -15.90 33.66
C LEU A 522 6.01 -16.17 34.91
N PRO A 523 4.99 -15.33 35.19
CA PRO A 523 3.97 -15.63 36.20
C PRO A 523 3.28 -16.98 35.90
N PRO A 524 2.73 -17.69 36.89
CA PRO A 524 2.04 -18.95 36.65
C PRO A 524 0.90 -18.76 35.65
N LEU A 525 1.03 -19.40 34.48
CA LEU A 525 0.06 -19.34 33.40
C LEU A 525 -1.07 -20.33 33.68
N GLY A 526 -2.32 -19.92 33.43
CA GLY A 526 -3.49 -20.77 33.61
C GLY A 526 -3.47 -22.00 32.67
N GLN A 527 -4.10 -23.09 33.09
CA GLN A 527 -4.23 -24.31 32.25
C GLN A 527 -5.53 -24.36 31.43
N ASP A 528 -6.36 -23.32 31.52
CA ASP A 528 -7.60 -23.21 30.77
C ASP A 528 -7.35 -23.02 29.26
N MET A 529 -8.37 -23.30 28.45
CA MET A 529 -8.28 -23.24 26.99
C MET A 529 -7.89 -21.85 26.48
N ALA A 530 -8.31 -20.76 27.15
CA ALA A 530 -7.97 -19.40 26.73
C ALA A 530 -6.50 -19.10 26.99
N SER A 531 -5.96 -19.55 28.12
CA SER A 531 -4.53 -19.44 28.44
C SER A 531 -3.66 -20.23 27.45
N LYS A 532 -4.06 -21.44 27.05
CA LYS A 532 -3.33 -22.23 26.04
C LYS A 532 -3.33 -21.57 24.65
N VAL A 533 -4.47 -21.03 24.23
CA VAL A 533 -4.57 -20.27 22.97
C VAL A 533 -3.73 -18.99 23.02
N TRP A 534 -3.69 -18.31 24.17
CA TRP A 534 -2.85 -17.12 24.36
C TRP A 534 -1.36 -17.45 24.27
N ILE A 535 -0.90 -18.54 24.93
CA ILE A 535 0.49 -19.03 24.85
C ILE A 535 0.85 -19.34 23.40
N GLN A 536 -0.01 -20.06 22.68
CA GLN A 536 0.22 -20.41 21.28
C GLN A 536 0.33 -19.15 20.39
N ASN A 537 -0.60 -18.20 20.54
CA ASN A 537 -0.57 -16.95 19.78
C ASN A 537 0.69 -16.13 20.09
N LYS A 538 1.10 -16.04 21.37
CA LYS A 538 2.32 -15.33 21.78
C LYS A 538 3.59 -16.01 21.29
N MET A 539 3.59 -17.34 21.27
CA MET A 539 4.68 -18.13 20.70
C MET A 539 4.82 -17.87 19.19
N ASP A 540 3.72 -17.84 18.46
CA ASP A 540 3.74 -17.63 17.00
C ASP A 540 4.08 -16.18 16.62
N GLU A 541 3.61 -15.20 17.40
CA GLU A 541 4.01 -13.79 17.29
C GLU A 541 5.52 -13.63 17.51
N SER A 542 6.06 -14.22 18.59
CA SER A 542 7.49 -14.15 18.89
C SER A 542 8.35 -14.84 17.82
N LYS A 543 7.93 -16.01 17.30
CA LYS A 543 8.61 -16.66 16.16
C LYS A 543 8.67 -15.77 14.92
N HIS A 544 7.55 -15.11 14.59
CA HIS A 544 7.49 -14.21 13.44
C HIS A 544 8.41 -12.99 13.62
N GLU A 545 8.40 -12.40 14.81
CA GLU A 545 9.28 -11.29 15.17
C GLU A 545 10.76 -11.70 15.05
N ILE A 546 11.17 -12.82 15.66
CA ILE A 546 12.55 -13.33 15.58
C ILE A 546 12.99 -13.53 14.13
N HIS A 547 12.14 -14.10 13.26
CA HIS A 547 12.47 -14.26 11.85
C HIS A 547 12.70 -12.92 11.14
N SER A 548 11.80 -11.95 11.33
CA SER A 548 11.94 -10.62 10.73
C SER A 548 13.24 -9.93 11.17
N GLN A 549 13.59 -10.05 12.45
CA GLN A 549 14.81 -9.45 13.00
C GLN A 549 16.08 -10.12 12.44
N VAL A 550 16.08 -11.45 12.29
CA VAL A 550 17.20 -12.20 11.70
C VAL A 550 17.38 -11.86 10.21
N ASP A 551 16.28 -11.70 9.46
CA ASP A 551 16.32 -11.28 8.06
C ASP A 551 16.93 -9.87 7.92
N ALA A 552 16.55 -8.94 8.80
CA ALA A 552 17.10 -7.59 8.84
C ALA A 552 18.60 -7.57 9.22
N ILE A 553 19.02 -8.40 10.18
CA ILE A 553 20.45 -8.58 10.54
C ILE A 553 21.23 -9.13 9.34
N THR A 554 20.67 -10.09 8.61
CA THR A 554 21.29 -10.70 7.43
C THR A 554 21.43 -9.69 6.29
N ALA A 555 20.37 -8.94 6.00
CA ALA A 555 20.37 -7.88 5.00
C ALA A 555 21.34 -6.75 5.37
N GLY A 556 21.36 -6.33 6.64
CA GLY A 556 22.32 -5.37 7.16
C GLY A 556 23.75 -5.85 7.01
N THR A 557 24.03 -7.12 7.33
CA THR A 557 25.35 -7.74 7.17
C THR A 557 25.80 -7.74 5.71
N ALA A 558 24.92 -8.11 4.78
CA ALA A 558 25.20 -8.06 3.35
C ALA A 558 25.46 -6.63 2.85
N SER A 559 24.72 -5.64 3.39
CA SER A 559 24.95 -4.24 3.09
C SER A 559 26.31 -3.77 3.58
N VAL A 560 26.70 -4.11 4.81
CA VAL A 560 28.04 -3.78 5.34
C VAL A 560 29.12 -4.36 4.45
N VAL A 561 29.03 -5.65 4.09
CA VAL A 561 30.01 -6.32 3.21
C VAL A 561 30.11 -5.63 1.84
N ASN A 562 28.98 -5.30 1.21
CA ASN A 562 28.98 -4.64 -0.09
C ASN A 562 29.56 -3.22 -0.04
N LEU A 563 29.30 -2.49 1.05
CA LEU A 563 29.78 -1.12 1.23
C LEU A 563 31.26 -1.08 1.61
N THR A 564 31.78 -2.10 2.28
CA THR A 564 33.20 -2.18 2.70
C THR A 564 34.09 -2.99 1.75
N ALA A 565 33.56 -3.54 0.64
CA ALA A 565 34.32 -4.32 -0.33
C ALA A 565 35.11 -3.49 -1.36
N GLY A 566 34.96 -2.17 -1.37
CA GLY A 566 35.61 -1.23 -2.31
C GLY A 566 36.89 -0.58 -1.74
N ASP A 567 37.43 0.40 -2.46
CA ASP A 567 38.55 1.22 -1.98
C ASP A 567 38.12 2.01 -0.73
N PRO A 568 38.94 2.08 0.34
CA PRO A 568 38.64 2.87 1.54
C PRO A 568 38.33 4.35 1.27
N THR A 569 38.84 4.91 0.16
CA THR A 569 38.60 6.30 -0.25
C THR A 569 37.23 6.52 -0.90
N ASP A 570 36.61 5.47 -1.44
CA ASP A 570 35.28 5.47 -2.08
C ASP A 570 34.17 4.89 -1.18
N THR A 571 34.51 4.52 0.06
CA THR A 571 33.58 3.90 1.01
C THR A 571 32.67 4.94 1.66
N ASP A 572 31.35 4.78 1.51
CA ASP A 572 30.37 5.59 2.24
C ASP A 572 30.24 5.11 3.69
N TYR A 573 31.08 5.67 4.56
CA TYR A 573 31.08 5.39 6.00
C TYR A 573 29.77 5.76 6.70
N THR A 574 28.94 6.63 6.12
CA THR A 574 27.61 6.97 6.67
C THR A 574 26.64 5.83 6.41
N ALA A 575 26.61 5.30 5.19
CA ALA A 575 25.79 4.15 4.82
C ALA A 575 26.19 2.88 5.61
N VAL A 576 27.49 2.68 5.85
CA VAL A 576 28.00 1.61 6.73
C VAL A 576 27.48 1.80 8.16
N GLY A 577 27.53 3.01 8.70
CA GLY A 577 26.99 3.33 10.03
C GLY A 577 25.48 3.06 10.16
N CYS A 578 24.69 3.38 9.13
CA CYS A 578 23.27 3.04 9.08
C CYS A 578 23.04 1.53 9.11
N ALA A 579 23.77 0.76 8.29
CA ALA A 579 23.65 -0.70 8.25
C ALA A 579 24.02 -1.34 9.60
N ILE A 580 25.06 -0.84 10.27
CA ILE A 580 25.48 -1.27 11.62
C ILE A 580 24.40 -0.97 12.68
N THR A 581 23.77 0.20 12.60
CA THR A 581 22.68 0.58 13.50
C THR A 581 21.48 -0.35 13.32
N THR A 582 21.13 -0.69 12.08
CA THR A 582 20.09 -1.68 11.76
C THR A 582 20.41 -3.04 12.37
N ILE A 583 21.63 -3.56 12.18
CA ILE A 583 22.04 -4.85 12.76
C ILE A 583 21.90 -4.84 14.29
N SER A 584 22.43 -3.83 14.97
CA SER A 584 22.44 -3.78 16.43
C SER A 584 21.05 -3.59 17.07
N SER A 585 20.19 -2.77 16.47
CA SER A 585 18.80 -2.58 16.92
C SER A 585 17.99 -3.86 16.78
N ASN A 586 18.07 -4.51 15.61
CA ASN A 586 17.32 -5.73 15.32
C ASN A 586 17.83 -6.91 16.17
N LEU A 587 19.13 -6.98 16.46
CA LEU A 587 19.68 -7.97 17.40
C LEU A 587 19.15 -7.80 18.83
N THR A 588 18.95 -6.55 19.27
CA THR A 588 18.42 -6.26 20.60
C THR A 588 16.94 -6.65 20.71
N GLU A 589 16.16 -6.44 19.65
CA GLU A 589 14.75 -6.86 19.58
C GLU A 589 14.62 -8.38 19.47
N MET A 590 15.44 -9.02 18.63
CA MET A 590 15.54 -10.47 18.52
C MET A 590 15.85 -11.11 19.88
N SER A 591 16.78 -10.54 20.66
CA SER A 591 17.13 -11.03 21.99
C SER A 591 15.91 -11.11 22.91
N LYS A 592 15.06 -10.08 22.93
CA LYS A 592 13.81 -10.06 23.70
C LYS A 592 12.81 -11.12 23.22
N GLY A 593 12.63 -11.25 21.92
CA GLY A 593 11.75 -12.26 21.32
C GLY A 593 12.19 -13.68 21.68
N VAL A 594 13.48 -13.98 21.53
CA VAL A 594 14.05 -15.30 21.85
C VAL A 594 13.90 -15.63 23.35
N LYS A 595 14.09 -14.65 24.25
CA LYS A 595 13.86 -14.83 25.69
C LYS A 595 12.41 -15.20 26.01
N LEU A 596 11.46 -14.45 25.45
CA LEU A 596 10.04 -14.72 25.64
C LEU A 596 9.64 -16.08 25.06
N LEU A 597 10.16 -16.41 23.88
CA LEU A 597 9.90 -17.70 23.24
C LEU A 597 10.44 -18.86 24.06
N ALA A 598 11.67 -18.74 24.56
CA ALA A 598 12.28 -19.75 25.43
C ALA A 598 11.51 -19.95 26.74
N ALA A 599 10.96 -18.87 27.32
CA ALA A 599 10.15 -18.94 28.54
C ALA A 599 8.76 -19.58 28.32
N LEU A 600 8.21 -19.50 27.10
CA LEU A 600 6.89 -20.06 26.74
C LEU A 600 6.95 -21.50 26.22
N MET A 601 8.14 -22.04 25.96
CA MET A 601 8.32 -23.43 25.51
C MET A 601 8.22 -24.38 26.71
N GLU A 602 7.29 -25.34 26.65
CA GLU A 602 7.19 -26.42 27.66
C GLU A 602 8.40 -27.37 27.53
N ASP A 603 9.11 -27.56 28.65
CA ASP A 603 10.52 -27.93 28.68
C ASP A 603 10.78 -29.45 28.68
N ASP A 604 10.22 -30.19 27.72
CA ASP A 604 10.42 -31.65 27.64
C ASP A 604 11.73 -32.06 26.93
N VAL A 605 12.39 -31.14 26.20
CA VAL A 605 13.57 -31.45 25.36
C VAL A 605 14.67 -30.37 25.40
N GLY A 606 14.56 -29.31 26.22
CA GLY A 606 15.60 -28.27 26.35
C GLY A 606 15.74 -27.32 25.14
N GLY A 607 14.76 -27.32 24.23
CA GLY A 607 14.79 -26.52 22.99
C GLY A 607 14.84 -25.00 23.23
N GLY A 608 14.29 -24.49 24.33
CA GLY A 608 14.36 -23.06 24.68
C GLY A 608 15.78 -22.62 25.05
N ASN A 609 16.51 -23.43 25.81
CA ASN A 609 17.90 -23.15 26.17
C ASN A 609 18.86 -23.27 24.97
N ASP A 610 18.62 -24.23 24.08
CA ASP A 610 19.40 -24.37 22.85
C ASP A 610 19.19 -23.18 21.90
N LEU A 611 17.95 -22.68 21.80
CA LEU A 611 17.64 -21.48 21.03
C LEU A 611 18.33 -20.23 21.60
N MET A 612 18.28 -20.05 22.92
CA MET A 612 19.00 -18.97 23.61
C MET A 612 20.51 -19.04 23.39
N LYS A 613 21.10 -20.25 23.39
CA LYS A 613 22.52 -20.47 23.11
C LYS A 613 22.87 -20.16 21.64
N ALA A 614 22.02 -20.52 20.69
CA ALA A 614 22.20 -20.16 19.28
C ALA A 614 22.13 -18.65 19.06
N ALA A 615 21.15 -17.97 19.67
CA ALA A 615 21.02 -16.51 19.62
C ALA A 615 22.24 -15.80 20.24
N ARG A 616 22.78 -16.32 21.34
CA ARG A 616 24.02 -15.79 21.97
C ARG A 616 25.24 -15.96 21.06
N THR A 617 25.30 -17.05 20.31
CA THR A 617 26.36 -17.30 19.33
C THR A 617 26.25 -16.33 18.15
N LEU A 618 25.04 -16.05 17.68
CA LEU A 618 24.78 -15.05 16.64
C LEU A 618 25.17 -13.64 17.10
N ALA A 619 24.83 -13.25 18.34
CA ALA A 619 25.28 -11.98 18.91
C ALA A 619 26.82 -11.87 18.99
N GLY A 620 27.51 -12.97 19.31
CA GLY A 620 28.96 -13.05 19.26
C GLY A 620 29.51 -12.82 17.84
N ALA A 621 28.94 -13.48 16.83
CA ALA A 621 29.34 -13.31 15.43
C ALA A 621 29.12 -11.87 14.93
N VAL A 622 28.03 -11.22 15.33
CA VAL A 622 27.79 -9.80 15.04
C VAL A 622 28.82 -8.91 15.73
N SER A 623 29.18 -9.21 16.99
CA SER A 623 30.25 -8.47 17.67
C SER A 623 31.60 -8.58 16.94
N ASP A 624 31.92 -9.74 16.38
CA ASP A 624 33.17 -9.94 15.64
C ASP A 624 33.14 -9.24 14.28
N LEU A 625 31.98 -9.21 13.61
CA LEU A 625 31.76 -8.41 12.41
C LEU A 625 31.97 -6.92 12.69
N LEU A 626 31.42 -6.38 13.77
CA LEU A 626 31.58 -4.96 14.11
C LEU A 626 33.04 -4.59 14.38
N LYS A 627 33.82 -5.48 15.01
CA LYS A 627 35.27 -5.30 15.19
C LYS A 627 36.03 -5.33 13.86
N ALA A 628 35.61 -6.19 12.93
CA ALA A 628 36.26 -6.30 11.62
C ALA A 628 35.99 -5.09 10.70
N VAL A 629 34.92 -4.34 10.97
CA VAL A 629 34.49 -3.16 10.20
C VAL A 629 35.06 -1.87 10.78
N GLU A 630 35.78 -1.94 11.92
CA GLU A 630 36.49 -0.80 12.46
C GLU A 630 37.51 -0.28 11.44
N PRO A 631 37.43 1.00 11.02
CA PRO A 631 38.40 1.56 10.09
C PRO A 631 39.79 1.55 10.74
N ALA A 632 40.66 0.66 10.26
CA ALA A 632 42.05 0.62 10.70
C ALA A 632 42.69 1.98 10.42
N SER A 633 43.36 2.53 11.44
CA SER A 633 44.37 3.55 11.21
C SER A 633 45.48 2.84 10.44
N GLY A 634 45.59 3.10 9.13
CA GLY A 634 46.18 2.19 8.14
C GLY A 634 47.46 1.43 8.55
N GLU A 635 47.51 0.16 8.16
CA GLU A 635 48.76 -0.48 7.69
C GLU A 635 48.92 -0.32 6.19
#